data_AF-A0A931PAM6-F1
#
_entry.id   AF-A0A931PAM6-F1
#
_cell.length_a   1.000
_cell.length_b   1.000
_cell.length_c   1.000
_cell.angle_alpha   90.00
_cell.angle_beta   90.00
_cell.angle_gamma   90.00
#
_symmetry.space_group_name_H-M   'P 1'
#
loop_
_entity.id
_entity.type
_entity.pdbx_description
1 polymer ?
#
loop_
_entity_poly.entity_id
_entity_poly.type
_entity_poly.pdbx_seq_one_letter_code
_entity_poly.pdbx_strand_id
1 'polypeptide(L)'
;MKYALFLYCWINALPVFSQGVGMDNSFTSPTGNTYALVIGISAYASRGIPQLQYANRDATAFAGFLASKAGGSVPAEHIRLLTDKEATLAAIDDALSWLLQTCEEGDRVFFYFAGHGDMENNTIYKLGFLLAYNTPRTNYINHAVRIEDLNNFANTLSIVNKARVVLITDACHSGNLAGSGFRGNQLVGEQLRTVKANEVRITSCAEDQLSMEDKAWGGGRGVFSYYLVNGLTGLAEKDRNGIVSLQEIKSFLDSSFATDPVLKQAHHQQQPVIRGVGNFSMARVDTMALLQLRSEMTIAADAIPEEANDDPQEMNADQLADDFFQNLSIQKLDQLLKTDSAFRSLVTGITDPAPFEKMRLAGTDDIRPLKKLIPRLEAVFKDDLEQEKKFKKRLVIFIHDSGQDVINAYLSGDAAELERRKYYNYTNSGYDVYPRMYQLALELTSPKNYLYRALEVDQHYFAGVAARLRLPVSENPGPLIEEAFQELQKALALEENAAYIYNELGLLYRLKGNNKQAENFYIKASVISPQWAIPVSNLIGLYATTGEFDKAEAAYQLAKELQPELQGIYINEGVLAEKKKNLLLAEELFRKSIRINSRHYLPFERLGSVYLNTTQYAWSDSFYHEADIRKKGYHFPLPDSDNDGVVDQFDQEPTTMTTVDSTNLDQFGATGFLVWGLRLYFAGEQNRAAVKFRKAIAQDSRNPLAFHYLGKILYESNRNPEADIVFQFALKNYLDTNALEVYIDSILKVYPAMQQYPSIMNTVRQNHYDQIEDHYFLATLYERWHHYTEAEQQYRKIIALQPGSVIGYYQLWNMQEDIGHYKDAEDLIRAFRVKNKKRGEEELYAFYKRMQYRHPEAASSYYDAGVLLYSLAAENPDQYPNDKKYIAPDTQVEKYVIGDKMADIFMDNQLPASPDKSYQAGIDIIKSVQENIKLAPAIQYPMTEGIENLVKADSLGDFDQNAIAAINDMIGDLYVWQGLSPKALTYYQKAANLQPGNAGIRLKLVDACNDNFYFSDAWVQLDSLYYRKEINFAKQLLLSKYCIHAGQFDRAASLLEEAKSFYPYPYSAITDLNGRMHLLAGEPEKAMPFYFGYLSVQENDYNTRYTIARLYAKAGKTKKAFEWLDKALQQGFHYTYVLANDPFWNNLRKKPDWKRILTSHRLSLD
;
A
#
# COMPACT_ATOMS: atom_id res chain seq x y z
N MET A 1 -2.76 -69.30 -49.07
CA MET A 1 -2.80 -70.00 -47.75
C MET A 1 -3.04 -68.93 -46.70
N LYS A 2 -4.02 -68.92 -45.78
CA LYS A 2 -5.28 -69.67 -45.49
C LYS A 2 -6.09 -68.71 -44.55
N TYR A 3 -7.40 -68.67 -44.34
CA TYR A 3 -8.69 -69.16 -44.92
C TYR A 3 -9.78 -68.34 -44.14
N ALA A 4 -11.02 -68.05 -44.60
CA ALA A 4 -11.79 -68.30 -45.82
C ALA A 4 -12.70 -67.04 -46.10
N LEU A 5 -13.33 -66.81 -47.28
CA LEU A 5 -14.67 -67.25 -47.74
C LEU A 5 -15.85 -67.04 -46.74
N PHE A 6 -17.08 -66.59 -47.12
CA PHE A 6 -17.66 -66.13 -48.41
C PHE A 6 -19.05 -65.41 -48.26
N LEU A 7 -19.44 -64.64 -49.29
CA LEU A 7 -20.76 -64.48 -49.98
C LEU A 7 -22.17 -64.49 -49.28
N TYR A 8 -22.95 -63.41 -49.60
CA TYR A 8 -24.31 -63.37 -50.25
C TYR A 8 -25.69 -63.48 -49.53
N CYS A 9 -26.68 -62.80 -50.18
CA CYS A 9 -28.16 -62.76 -50.06
C CYS A 9 -28.83 -62.27 -48.75
N TRP A 10 -29.99 -61.56 -48.68
CA TRP A 10 -31.16 -61.16 -49.53
C TRP A 10 -32.54 -61.82 -49.21
N ILE A 11 -33.59 -60.97 -49.13
CA ILE A 11 -35.06 -61.17 -49.28
C ILE A 11 -35.92 -61.69 -48.08
N ASN A 12 -36.87 -60.83 -47.66
CA ASN A 12 -38.20 -61.04 -47.02
C ASN A 12 -38.30 -61.78 -45.64
N ALA A 13 -39.36 -61.62 -44.81
CA ALA A 13 -40.67 -61.00 -45.01
C ALA A 13 -41.25 -60.26 -43.76
N LEU A 14 -42.27 -59.42 -44.00
CA LEU A 14 -43.29 -58.88 -43.06
C LEU A 14 -44.40 -59.93 -42.78
N PRO A 15 -45.45 -59.65 -41.96
CA PRO A 15 -45.58 -58.85 -40.72
C PRO A 15 -46.33 -59.65 -39.60
N VAL A 16 -46.75 -58.98 -38.49
CA VAL A 16 -48.11 -59.11 -37.90
C VAL A 16 -48.40 -57.92 -36.97
N PHE A 17 -49.67 -57.49 -36.89
CA PHE A 17 -50.18 -56.44 -35.99
C PHE A 17 -50.63 -56.98 -34.63
N SER A 18 -50.53 -56.19 -33.56
CA SER A 18 -51.61 -56.12 -32.55
C SER A 18 -51.64 -54.78 -31.81
N GLN A 19 -52.87 -54.32 -31.58
CA GLN A 19 -53.26 -53.00 -31.08
C GLN A 19 -52.69 -52.61 -29.71
N GLY A 20 -52.60 -51.31 -29.50
CA GLY A 20 -52.12 -50.68 -28.27
C GLY A 20 -53.03 -50.82 -27.04
N VAL A 21 -52.42 -50.48 -25.91
CA VAL A 21 -53.10 -49.93 -24.73
C VAL A 21 -52.70 -48.45 -24.66
N GLY A 22 -53.64 -47.57 -24.34
CA GLY A 22 -53.43 -46.11 -24.46
C GLY A 22 -52.41 -45.57 -23.46
N MET A 23 -51.54 -44.65 -23.91
CA MET A 23 -50.94 -43.67 -23.01
C MET A 23 -51.99 -42.61 -22.67
N ASP A 24 -52.10 -42.29 -21.39
CA ASP A 24 -53.03 -41.29 -20.89
C ASP A 24 -52.53 -39.88 -21.24
N ASN A 25 -53.20 -39.21 -22.19
CA ASN A 25 -52.86 -37.86 -22.64
C ASN A 25 -53.48 -36.77 -21.74
N SER A 26 -53.57 -37.01 -20.43
CA SER A 26 -54.01 -36.01 -19.47
C SER A 26 -52.89 -35.01 -19.14
N PHE A 27 -53.11 -33.73 -19.50
CA PHE A 27 -52.30 -32.61 -19.03
C PHE A 27 -52.54 -32.39 -17.53
N THR A 28 -51.89 -33.19 -16.68
CA THR A 28 -51.79 -32.89 -15.25
C THR A 28 -50.87 -31.68 -15.06
N SER A 29 -51.40 -30.63 -14.43
CA SER A 29 -50.55 -29.57 -13.88
C SER A 29 -49.59 -30.18 -12.84
N PRO A 30 -48.39 -29.59 -12.63
CA PRO A 30 -47.50 -30.06 -11.57
C PRO A 30 -48.26 -30.09 -10.23
N THR A 31 -48.29 -31.26 -9.61
CA THR A 31 -48.98 -31.49 -8.33
C THR A 31 -48.13 -31.15 -7.12
N GLY A 32 -46.81 -31.08 -7.31
CA GLY A 32 -45.84 -30.58 -6.33
C GLY A 32 -45.60 -29.07 -6.46
N ASN A 33 -44.84 -28.56 -5.49
CA ASN A 33 -44.39 -27.18 -5.39
C ASN A 33 -43.38 -26.81 -6.49
N THR A 34 -43.08 -25.52 -6.60
CA THR A 34 -41.92 -25.02 -7.35
C THR A 34 -40.96 -24.32 -6.40
N TYR A 35 -39.66 -24.60 -6.55
CA TYR A 35 -38.55 -24.01 -5.82
C TYR A 35 -37.49 -23.48 -6.79
N ALA A 36 -36.72 -22.46 -6.38
CA ALA A 36 -35.66 -21.90 -7.20
C ALA A 36 -34.44 -21.44 -6.40
N LEU A 37 -33.25 -21.73 -6.93
CA LEU A 37 -31.99 -21.04 -6.62
C LEU A 37 -31.59 -20.21 -7.84
N VAL A 38 -31.41 -18.92 -7.64
CA VAL A 38 -31.19 -17.91 -8.69
C VAL A 38 -29.99 -17.06 -8.27
N ILE A 39 -28.91 -17.11 -9.05
CA ILE A 39 -27.61 -16.53 -8.72
C ILE A 39 -27.22 -15.54 -9.83
N GLY A 40 -26.76 -14.35 -9.46
CA GLY A 40 -26.33 -13.32 -10.40
C GLY A 40 -25.14 -12.52 -9.87
N ILE A 41 -24.00 -12.60 -10.54
CA ILE A 41 -22.73 -12.06 -10.05
C ILE A 41 -22.14 -11.10 -11.08
N SER A 42 -22.30 -9.80 -10.83
CA SER A 42 -21.68 -8.72 -11.59
C SER A 42 -20.33 -8.32 -10.95
N ALA A 43 -20.27 -8.20 -9.63
CA ALA A 43 -19.07 -7.85 -8.88
C ALA A 43 -18.34 -9.08 -8.32
N TYR A 44 -17.00 -9.03 -8.28
CA TYR A 44 -16.12 -10.08 -7.75
C TYR A 44 -15.05 -9.51 -6.82
N ALA A 45 -14.86 -10.10 -5.64
CA ALA A 45 -13.92 -9.63 -4.62
C ALA A 45 -12.45 -9.68 -5.07
N SER A 46 -12.09 -10.67 -5.89
CA SER A 46 -10.73 -10.79 -6.42
C SER A 46 -10.50 -9.79 -7.55
N ARG A 47 -9.73 -8.73 -7.28
CA ARG A 47 -9.39 -7.63 -8.21
C ARG A 47 -8.81 -8.04 -9.58
N GLY A 48 -8.44 -9.32 -9.75
CA GLY A 48 -7.94 -9.89 -11.00
C GLY A 48 -8.98 -10.65 -11.82
N ILE A 49 -10.21 -10.79 -11.35
CA ILE A 49 -11.35 -11.31 -12.12
C ILE A 49 -12.08 -10.11 -12.75
N PRO A 50 -12.36 -10.11 -14.08
CA PRO A 50 -13.14 -9.05 -14.71
C PRO A 50 -14.51 -8.91 -14.07
N GLN A 51 -15.00 -7.68 -13.89
CA GLN A 51 -16.36 -7.45 -13.43
C GLN A 51 -17.33 -7.51 -14.64
N LEU A 52 -18.58 -7.92 -14.41
CA LEU A 52 -19.69 -7.85 -15.38
C LEU A 52 -20.63 -6.70 -15.02
N GLN A 53 -21.55 -6.34 -15.92
CA GLN A 53 -22.44 -5.17 -15.75
C GLN A 53 -23.85 -5.57 -15.28
N TYR A 54 -24.43 -6.66 -15.81
CA TYR A 54 -25.87 -6.91 -15.71
C TYR A 54 -26.27 -8.32 -15.22
N ALA A 55 -25.31 -9.20 -14.92
CA ALA A 55 -25.56 -10.57 -14.45
C ALA A 55 -26.41 -10.63 -13.15
N ASN A 56 -26.18 -9.71 -12.21
CA ASN A 56 -27.03 -9.55 -11.01
C ASN A 56 -28.48 -9.17 -11.35
N ARG A 57 -28.68 -8.24 -12.30
CA ARG A 57 -29.99 -7.80 -12.77
C ARG A 57 -30.73 -8.88 -13.56
N ASP A 58 -30.01 -9.75 -14.26
CA ASP A 58 -30.59 -10.91 -14.95
C ASP A 58 -31.13 -11.96 -13.98
N ALA A 59 -30.41 -12.25 -12.90
CA ALA A 59 -30.91 -13.09 -11.81
C ALA A 59 -32.16 -12.49 -11.17
N THR A 60 -32.14 -11.20 -10.83
CA THR A 60 -33.30 -10.48 -10.28
C THR A 60 -34.51 -10.52 -11.23
N ALA A 61 -34.31 -10.34 -12.54
CA ALA A 61 -35.37 -10.41 -13.54
C ALA A 61 -35.95 -11.85 -13.68
N PHE A 62 -35.12 -12.89 -13.59
CA PHE A 62 -35.59 -14.27 -13.61
C PHE A 62 -36.35 -14.65 -12.34
N ALA A 63 -35.90 -14.20 -11.17
CA ALA A 63 -36.63 -14.36 -9.90
C ALA A 63 -37.99 -13.63 -9.93
N GLY A 64 -38.02 -12.40 -10.45
CA GLY A 64 -39.26 -11.63 -10.64
C GLY A 64 -40.24 -12.31 -11.61
N PHE A 65 -39.74 -12.95 -12.67
CA PHE A 65 -40.55 -13.77 -13.56
C PHE A 65 -41.21 -14.95 -12.81
N LEU A 66 -40.46 -15.69 -11.98
CA LEU A 66 -41.00 -16.83 -11.22
C LEU A 66 -42.09 -16.41 -10.21
N ALA A 67 -41.92 -15.26 -9.56
CA ALA A 67 -42.93 -14.68 -8.67
C ALA A 67 -44.19 -14.18 -9.42
N SER A 68 -44.12 -13.95 -10.74
CA SER A 68 -45.26 -13.53 -11.56
C SER A 68 -46.24 -14.68 -11.85
N LYS A 69 -47.47 -14.33 -12.25
CA LYS A 69 -48.49 -15.31 -12.68
C LYS A 69 -48.03 -16.20 -13.85
N ALA A 70 -47.21 -15.70 -14.76
CA ALA A 70 -46.68 -16.46 -15.89
C ALA A 70 -45.62 -17.50 -15.45
N GLY A 71 -44.78 -17.12 -14.48
CA GLY A 71 -43.84 -18.03 -13.81
C GLY A 71 -44.49 -19.03 -12.85
N GLY A 72 -45.77 -18.83 -12.50
CA GLY A 72 -46.56 -19.73 -11.67
C GLY A 72 -46.89 -19.20 -10.28
N SER A 73 -46.60 -17.91 -9.99
CA SER A 73 -46.75 -17.28 -8.67
C SER A 73 -45.98 -18.02 -7.57
N VAL A 74 -44.70 -18.31 -7.82
CA VAL A 74 -43.83 -19.02 -6.87
C VAL A 74 -43.69 -18.19 -5.57
N PRO A 75 -43.94 -18.77 -4.37
CA PRO A 75 -43.80 -18.06 -3.11
C PRO A 75 -42.38 -17.55 -2.87
N ALA A 76 -42.22 -16.41 -2.21
CA ALA A 76 -40.90 -15.80 -1.98
C ALA A 76 -40.00 -16.70 -1.11
N GLU A 77 -40.58 -17.41 -0.14
CA GLU A 77 -39.93 -18.41 0.69
C GLU A 77 -39.41 -19.63 -0.11
N HIS A 78 -39.89 -19.85 -1.33
CA HIS A 78 -39.44 -20.88 -2.26
C HIS A 78 -38.39 -20.39 -3.28
N ILE A 79 -38.00 -19.10 -3.23
CA ILE A 79 -36.94 -18.54 -4.07
C ILE A 79 -35.74 -18.19 -3.19
N ARG A 80 -34.52 -18.55 -3.61
CA ARG A 80 -33.27 -18.01 -3.09
C ARG A 80 -32.59 -17.23 -4.21
N LEU A 81 -32.68 -15.90 -4.14
CA LEU A 81 -31.88 -14.99 -4.93
C LEU A 81 -30.58 -14.73 -4.17
N LEU A 82 -29.42 -14.88 -4.83
CA LEU A 82 -28.10 -14.52 -4.31
C LEU A 82 -27.43 -13.59 -5.32
N THR A 83 -27.13 -12.36 -4.90
CA THR A 83 -26.56 -11.34 -5.79
C THR A 83 -25.23 -10.79 -5.29
N ASP A 84 -24.25 -10.68 -6.20
CA ASP A 84 -22.92 -10.11 -5.95
C ASP A 84 -22.29 -10.64 -4.63
N LYS A 85 -22.07 -9.77 -3.64
CA LYS A 85 -21.48 -10.07 -2.32
C LYS A 85 -22.19 -11.17 -1.52
N GLU A 86 -23.41 -11.53 -1.88
CA GLU A 86 -24.23 -12.57 -1.23
C GLU A 86 -24.01 -13.96 -1.86
N ALA A 87 -23.47 -14.00 -3.09
CA ALA A 87 -23.20 -15.22 -3.84
C ALA A 87 -21.79 -15.77 -3.54
N THR A 88 -21.48 -15.96 -2.26
CA THR A 88 -20.27 -16.67 -1.82
C THR A 88 -20.40 -18.17 -2.03
N LEU A 89 -19.28 -18.89 -2.09
CA LEU A 89 -19.30 -20.35 -2.28
C LEU A 89 -20.14 -21.05 -1.20
N ALA A 90 -19.97 -20.65 0.07
CA ALA A 90 -20.73 -21.18 1.19
C ALA A 90 -22.24 -20.91 1.08
N ALA A 91 -22.65 -19.72 0.65
CA ALA A 91 -24.07 -19.40 0.44
C ALA A 91 -24.70 -20.24 -0.69
N ILE A 92 -23.94 -20.54 -1.74
CA ILE A 92 -24.41 -21.37 -2.87
C ILE A 92 -24.54 -22.84 -2.45
N ASP A 93 -23.52 -23.43 -1.83
CA ASP A 93 -23.54 -24.83 -1.35
C ASP A 93 -24.63 -25.08 -0.30
N ASP A 94 -24.89 -24.08 0.55
CA ASP A 94 -25.96 -24.09 1.54
C ASP A 94 -27.37 -23.93 0.92
N ALA A 95 -27.50 -23.20 -0.19
CA ALA A 95 -28.74 -23.10 -0.95
C ALA A 95 -29.01 -24.37 -1.77
N LEU A 96 -27.98 -25.00 -2.36
CA LEU A 96 -28.08 -26.33 -2.97
C LEU A 96 -28.47 -27.39 -1.92
N SER A 97 -27.86 -27.34 -0.74
CA SER A 97 -28.19 -28.24 0.38
C SER A 97 -29.62 -28.04 0.88
N TRP A 98 -30.16 -26.81 0.86
CA TRP A 98 -31.57 -26.52 1.16
C TRP A 98 -32.52 -27.19 0.15
N LEU A 99 -32.25 -27.09 -1.16
CA LEU A 99 -33.10 -27.72 -2.19
C LEU A 99 -33.16 -29.24 -2.02
N LEU A 100 -32.02 -29.91 -1.80
CA LEU A 100 -31.96 -31.37 -1.56
C LEU A 100 -32.76 -31.83 -0.33
N GLN A 101 -32.88 -30.99 0.69
CA GLN A 101 -33.59 -31.27 1.94
C GLN A 101 -35.09 -30.93 1.90
N THR A 102 -35.52 -30.11 0.93
CA THR A 102 -36.88 -29.53 0.90
C THR A 102 -37.77 -30.12 -0.20
N CYS A 103 -37.20 -30.57 -1.33
CA CYS A 103 -37.99 -30.97 -2.50
C CYS A 103 -38.50 -32.42 -2.40
N GLU A 104 -39.79 -32.61 -2.69
CA GLU A 104 -40.51 -33.89 -2.65
C GLU A 104 -40.85 -34.45 -4.06
N GLU A 105 -41.50 -35.61 -4.12
CA GLU A 105 -41.85 -36.29 -5.37
C GLU A 105 -42.90 -35.52 -6.19
N GLY A 106 -42.47 -35.06 -7.38
CA GLY A 106 -43.32 -34.30 -8.31
C GLY A 106 -43.13 -32.77 -8.25
N ASP A 107 -42.29 -32.28 -7.34
CA ASP A 107 -41.87 -30.87 -7.30
C ASP A 107 -41.10 -30.44 -8.55
N ARG A 108 -40.98 -29.13 -8.75
CA ARG A 108 -40.16 -28.50 -9.79
C ARG A 108 -39.05 -27.67 -9.17
N VAL A 109 -37.82 -27.81 -9.67
CA VAL A 109 -36.66 -27.06 -9.19
C VAL A 109 -36.02 -26.29 -10.34
N PHE A 110 -35.84 -24.98 -10.17
CA PHE A 110 -34.99 -24.17 -11.03
C PHE A 110 -33.62 -23.95 -10.37
N PHE A 111 -32.54 -24.19 -11.11
CA PHE A 111 -31.23 -23.62 -10.83
C PHE A 111 -30.92 -22.63 -11.95
N TYR A 112 -30.65 -21.37 -11.59
CA TYR A 112 -30.30 -20.31 -12.52
C TYR A 112 -29.01 -19.64 -12.06
N PHE A 113 -28.03 -19.51 -12.94
CA PHE A 113 -26.78 -18.81 -12.67
C PHE A 113 -26.45 -17.87 -13.84
N ALA A 114 -26.18 -16.60 -13.53
CA ALA A 114 -25.59 -15.62 -14.45
C ALA A 114 -24.29 -15.07 -13.84
N GLY A 115 -23.21 -15.08 -14.60
CA GLY A 115 -21.87 -14.70 -14.11
C GLY A 115 -20.76 -15.42 -14.86
N HIS A 116 -19.53 -15.40 -14.33
CA HIS A 116 -18.41 -16.09 -14.96
C HIS A 116 -18.43 -17.61 -14.76
N GLY A 117 -18.18 -18.33 -15.86
CA GLY A 117 -17.81 -19.74 -15.86
C GLY A 117 -16.49 -19.93 -16.61
N ASP A 118 -15.57 -20.71 -16.04
CA ASP A 118 -14.20 -20.89 -16.54
C ASP A 118 -13.64 -22.30 -16.24
N MET A 119 -12.40 -22.57 -16.68
CA MET A 119 -11.74 -23.88 -16.58
C MET A 119 -10.33 -23.82 -16.00
N GLU A 120 -10.09 -24.65 -15.00
CA GLU A 120 -8.75 -24.89 -14.47
C GLU A 120 -7.98 -25.84 -15.41
N ASN A 121 -7.02 -25.32 -16.18
CA ASN A 121 -6.19 -26.12 -17.09
C ASN A 121 -4.90 -26.67 -16.44
N ASN A 122 -4.73 -26.49 -15.12
CA ASN A 122 -3.50 -26.82 -14.38
C ASN A 122 -3.45 -28.26 -13.84
N THR A 123 -4.48 -29.08 -14.06
CA THR A 123 -4.48 -30.52 -13.70
C THR A 123 -4.63 -31.43 -14.94
N ILE A 124 -4.38 -32.74 -14.76
CA ILE A 124 -4.60 -33.76 -15.79
C ILE A 124 -6.09 -33.84 -16.19
N TYR A 125 -6.98 -33.44 -15.28
CA TYR A 125 -8.42 -33.35 -15.48
C TYR A 125 -8.82 -31.90 -15.76
N LYS A 126 -9.53 -31.70 -16.88
CA LYS A 126 -10.11 -30.41 -17.26
C LYS A 126 -11.43 -30.22 -16.53
N LEU A 127 -11.36 -29.54 -15.38
CA LEU A 127 -12.50 -29.28 -14.51
C LEU A 127 -13.11 -27.91 -14.83
N GLY A 128 -14.44 -27.88 -14.89
CA GLY A 128 -15.23 -26.66 -15.13
C GLY A 128 -15.81 -26.09 -13.84
N PHE A 129 -15.80 -24.77 -13.73
CA PHE A 129 -16.24 -24.04 -12.55
C PHE A 129 -17.18 -22.89 -12.91
N LEU A 130 -18.12 -22.59 -12.00
CA LEU A 130 -18.85 -21.33 -11.96
C LEU A 130 -18.26 -20.49 -10.81
N LEU A 131 -17.81 -19.27 -11.10
CA LEU A 131 -17.05 -18.47 -10.15
C LEU A 131 -17.98 -17.75 -9.18
N ALA A 132 -17.72 -17.89 -7.88
CA ALA A 132 -18.44 -17.21 -6.80
C ALA A 132 -17.80 -15.85 -6.48
N TYR A 133 -18.50 -15.01 -5.72
CA TYR A 133 -18.02 -13.66 -5.36
C TYR A 133 -16.62 -13.66 -4.71
N ASN A 134 -16.37 -14.61 -3.80
CA ASN A 134 -15.12 -14.74 -3.06
C ASN A 134 -14.11 -15.74 -3.68
N THR A 135 -14.28 -16.11 -4.96
CA THR A 135 -13.30 -16.91 -5.70
C THR A 135 -12.01 -16.12 -5.98
N PRO A 136 -10.80 -16.63 -5.67
CA PRO A 136 -9.53 -16.02 -6.03
C PRO A 136 -9.12 -16.33 -7.47
N ARG A 137 -8.49 -15.36 -8.16
CA ARG A 137 -8.00 -15.53 -9.55
C ARG A 137 -6.92 -16.61 -9.73
N THR A 138 -6.17 -16.97 -8.69
CA THR A 138 -4.94 -17.80 -8.81
C THR A 138 -5.18 -19.31 -8.73
N ASN A 139 -6.35 -19.76 -8.27
CA ASN A 139 -6.74 -21.16 -8.19
C ASN A 139 -8.27 -21.24 -7.99
N TYR A 140 -9.00 -21.91 -8.88
CA TYR A 140 -10.45 -22.12 -8.74
C TYR A 140 -10.77 -23.41 -7.97
N ILE A 141 -9.83 -24.35 -7.89
CA ILE A 141 -10.06 -25.65 -7.26
C ILE A 141 -10.35 -25.45 -5.76
N ASN A 142 -11.58 -25.80 -5.36
CA ASN A 142 -12.15 -25.68 -4.01
C ASN A 142 -12.51 -24.26 -3.54
N HIS A 143 -12.42 -23.27 -4.43
CA HIS A 143 -12.83 -21.88 -4.14
C HIS A 143 -13.89 -21.35 -5.13
N ALA A 144 -14.47 -22.23 -5.94
CA ALA A 144 -15.52 -21.96 -6.92
C ALA A 144 -16.43 -23.20 -7.07
N VAL A 145 -17.65 -23.00 -7.59
CA VAL A 145 -18.66 -24.07 -7.70
C VAL A 145 -18.28 -25.02 -8.83
N ARG A 146 -17.93 -26.28 -8.51
CA ARG A 146 -17.60 -27.30 -9.51
C ARG A 146 -18.85 -27.73 -10.29
N ILE A 147 -18.73 -27.79 -11.61
CA ILE A 147 -19.80 -28.27 -12.50
C ILE A 147 -20.11 -29.77 -12.26
N GLU A 148 -19.13 -30.55 -11.79
CA GLU A 148 -19.35 -31.94 -11.37
C GLU A 148 -20.25 -32.04 -10.13
N ASP A 149 -20.05 -31.19 -9.12
CA ASP A 149 -20.89 -31.18 -7.90
C ASP A 149 -22.30 -30.69 -8.22
N LEU A 150 -22.44 -29.65 -9.07
CA LEU A 150 -23.73 -29.19 -9.60
C LEU A 150 -24.45 -30.29 -10.41
N ASN A 151 -23.70 -31.10 -11.16
CA ASN A 151 -24.23 -32.27 -11.84
C ASN A 151 -24.72 -33.33 -10.85
N ASN A 152 -23.93 -33.65 -9.81
CA ASN A 152 -24.30 -34.64 -8.80
C ASN A 152 -25.54 -34.20 -8.01
N PHE A 153 -25.66 -32.92 -7.68
CA PHE A 153 -26.85 -32.29 -7.12
C PHE A 153 -28.09 -32.49 -8.02
N ALA A 154 -28.01 -32.13 -9.31
CA ALA A 154 -29.13 -32.23 -10.25
C ALA A 154 -29.58 -33.69 -10.46
N ASN A 155 -28.62 -34.61 -10.64
CA ASN A 155 -28.88 -36.05 -10.70
C ASN A 155 -29.61 -36.55 -9.44
N THR A 156 -29.22 -36.06 -8.24
CA THR A 156 -29.82 -36.49 -6.97
C THR A 156 -31.28 -36.05 -6.86
N LEU A 157 -31.58 -34.77 -7.11
CA LEU A 157 -32.96 -34.28 -7.14
C LEU A 157 -33.83 -35.02 -8.16
N SER A 158 -33.29 -35.27 -9.36
CA SER A 158 -34.04 -35.88 -10.45
C SER A 158 -34.28 -37.40 -10.27
N ILE A 159 -33.33 -38.13 -9.68
CA ILE A 159 -33.39 -39.60 -9.55
C ILE A 159 -33.91 -40.03 -8.17
N VAL A 160 -33.49 -39.37 -7.09
CA VAL A 160 -33.83 -39.75 -5.71
C VAL A 160 -35.11 -39.07 -5.25
N ASN A 161 -35.17 -37.74 -5.32
CA ASN A 161 -36.37 -36.97 -4.96
C ASN A 161 -37.43 -37.01 -6.08
N LYS A 162 -37.07 -37.47 -7.30
CA LYS A 162 -37.92 -37.50 -8.51
C LYS A 162 -38.46 -36.13 -8.95
N ALA A 163 -37.80 -35.05 -8.54
CA ALA A 163 -38.18 -33.68 -8.89
C ALA A 163 -37.91 -33.39 -10.38
N ARG A 164 -38.66 -32.45 -10.95
CA ARG A 164 -38.48 -31.92 -12.31
C ARG A 164 -37.46 -30.78 -12.28
N VAL A 165 -36.21 -31.09 -12.61
CA VAL A 165 -35.08 -30.15 -12.51
C VAL A 165 -34.90 -29.37 -13.82
N VAL A 166 -34.75 -28.05 -13.72
CA VAL A 166 -34.46 -27.14 -14.84
C VAL A 166 -33.19 -26.34 -14.48
N LEU A 167 -32.10 -26.59 -15.21
CA LEU A 167 -30.80 -25.96 -14.99
C LEU A 167 -30.52 -24.95 -16.12
N ILE A 168 -30.29 -23.70 -15.76
CA ILE A 168 -30.09 -22.56 -16.65
C ILE A 168 -28.78 -21.88 -16.28
N THR A 169 -27.92 -21.65 -17.28
CA THR A 169 -26.60 -21.03 -17.10
C THR A 169 -26.35 -19.97 -18.18
N ASP A 170 -26.27 -18.71 -17.76
CA ASP A 170 -25.74 -17.61 -18.56
C ASP A 170 -24.29 -17.32 -18.12
N ALA A 171 -23.39 -18.24 -18.47
CA ALA A 171 -22.01 -18.24 -18.04
C ALA A 171 -21.10 -18.78 -19.15
N CYS A 172 -20.51 -17.86 -19.92
CA CYS A 172 -19.70 -18.18 -21.10
C CYS A 172 -18.46 -17.28 -21.21
N HIS A 173 -17.38 -17.67 -20.51
CA HIS A 173 -15.99 -17.19 -20.63
C HIS A 173 -15.73 -15.67 -20.45
N SER A 174 -15.04 -15.34 -19.36
CA SER A 174 -14.23 -14.13 -19.22
C SER A 174 -12.85 -14.34 -19.86
N GLY A 175 -12.34 -13.33 -20.59
CA GLY A 175 -11.04 -13.42 -21.25
C GLY A 175 -9.83 -13.42 -20.30
N ASN A 176 -8.79 -14.19 -20.65
CA ASN A 176 -7.49 -14.25 -19.97
C ASN A 176 -7.55 -14.42 -18.43
N LEU A 177 -8.44 -15.33 -18.02
CA LEU A 177 -8.37 -16.05 -16.75
C LEU A 177 -7.36 -17.22 -16.81
N ALA A 178 -7.38 -18.12 -15.83
CA ALA A 178 -6.25 -18.97 -15.42
C ALA A 178 -5.91 -20.15 -16.37
N GLY A 179 -5.48 -19.85 -17.59
CA GLY A 179 -4.86 -20.80 -18.52
C GLY A 179 -5.57 -20.91 -19.87
N SER A 180 -5.77 -19.79 -20.56
CA SER A 180 -6.54 -19.66 -21.80
C SER A 180 -5.96 -20.42 -23.02
N GLY A 181 -6.15 -21.75 -23.03
CA GLY A 181 -5.85 -22.64 -24.15
C GLY A 181 -7.12 -23.19 -24.82
N PHE A 182 -7.29 -22.92 -26.12
CA PHE A 182 -8.46 -23.20 -26.98
C PHE A 182 -9.09 -24.61 -26.91
N ARG A 183 -8.45 -25.60 -26.27
CA ARG A 183 -8.96 -26.97 -26.11
C ARG A 183 -9.60 -27.26 -24.74
N GLY A 184 -9.77 -26.28 -23.86
CA GLY A 184 -10.59 -26.44 -22.65
C GLY A 184 -12.07 -26.44 -23.01
N ASN A 185 -12.51 -25.32 -23.60
CA ASN A 185 -13.85 -24.75 -23.59
C ASN A 185 -14.99 -25.72 -23.98
N GLN A 186 -14.72 -26.65 -24.90
CA GLN A 186 -15.67 -27.67 -25.36
C GLN A 186 -16.23 -28.52 -24.20
N LEU A 187 -15.41 -28.81 -23.20
CA LEU A 187 -15.74 -29.73 -22.10
C LEU A 187 -16.67 -29.14 -21.04
N VAL A 188 -16.65 -27.83 -20.77
CA VAL A 188 -17.62 -27.18 -19.85
C VAL A 188 -19.03 -27.30 -20.39
N GLY A 189 -19.22 -26.95 -21.66
CA GLY A 189 -20.50 -27.14 -22.35
C GLY A 189 -20.91 -28.61 -22.34
N GLU A 190 -20.00 -29.53 -22.69
CA GLU A 190 -20.31 -30.97 -22.71
C GLU A 190 -20.71 -31.53 -21.33
N GLN A 191 -19.98 -31.19 -20.26
CA GLN A 191 -20.29 -31.59 -18.89
C GLN A 191 -21.64 -31.02 -18.42
N LEU A 192 -21.97 -29.78 -18.75
CA LEU A 192 -23.27 -29.17 -18.44
C LEU A 192 -24.44 -29.79 -19.22
N ARG A 193 -24.20 -30.43 -20.38
CA ARG A 193 -25.25 -30.94 -21.29
C ARG A 193 -25.57 -32.43 -21.12
N THR A 194 -25.01 -33.11 -20.13
CA THR A 194 -25.39 -34.50 -19.78
C THR A 194 -26.74 -34.51 -19.04
N VAL A 195 -27.80 -35.03 -19.70
CA VAL A 195 -29.19 -34.96 -19.22
C VAL A 195 -29.72 -36.35 -18.85
N LYS A 196 -30.40 -36.46 -17.71
CA LYS A 196 -31.17 -37.65 -17.29
C LYS A 196 -32.66 -37.51 -17.63
N ALA A 197 -33.46 -38.53 -17.30
CA ALA A 197 -34.91 -38.34 -17.21
C ALA A 197 -35.25 -37.19 -16.25
N ASN A 198 -36.41 -36.56 -16.41
CA ASN A 198 -36.92 -35.41 -15.63
C ASN A 198 -36.05 -34.13 -15.60
N GLU A 199 -34.89 -34.10 -16.26
CA GLU A 199 -34.03 -32.91 -16.37
C GLU A 199 -34.27 -32.11 -17.67
N VAL A 200 -34.17 -30.79 -17.55
CA VAL A 200 -34.03 -29.83 -18.66
C VAL A 200 -32.79 -28.96 -18.41
N ARG A 201 -32.00 -28.70 -19.44
CA ARG A 201 -30.75 -27.93 -19.34
C ARG A 201 -30.59 -26.93 -20.47
N ILE A 202 -30.19 -25.72 -20.12
CA ILE A 202 -30.09 -24.56 -21.01
C ILE A 202 -28.77 -23.81 -20.73
N THR A 203 -27.92 -23.67 -21.74
CA THR A 203 -26.71 -22.82 -21.71
C THR A 203 -26.87 -21.64 -22.66
N SER A 204 -26.36 -20.46 -22.32
CA SER A 204 -26.55 -19.25 -23.13
C SER A 204 -25.76 -19.21 -24.45
N CYS A 205 -24.75 -20.07 -24.61
CA CYS A 205 -23.88 -20.15 -25.79
C CYS A 205 -23.54 -21.62 -26.17
N ALA A 206 -22.90 -21.79 -27.33
CA ALA A 206 -22.23 -23.02 -27.75
C ALA A 206 -20.76 -23.09 -27.28
N GLU A 207 -20.03 -24.15 -27.63
CA GLU A 207 -18.68 -24.48 -27.11
C GLU A 207 -17.58 -23.47 -27.43
N ASP A 208 -17.78 -22.68 -28.48
CA ASP A 208 -16.82 -21.79 -29.13
C ASP A 208 -17.30 -20.32 -29.12
N GLN A 209 -18.25 -19.99 -28.24
CA GLN A 209 -18.99 -18.72 -28.24
C GLN A 209 -18.97 -18.05 -26.85
N LEU A 210 -19.26 -16.75 -26.82
CA LEU A 210 -19.31 -15.93 -25.59
C LEU A 210 -20.73 -15.41 -25.37
N SER A 211 -21.12 -15.15 -24.12
CA SER A 211 -22.36 -14.42 -23.85
C SER A 211 -22.14 -12.91 -23.93
N MET A 212 -23.14 -12.18 -24.41
CA MET A 212 -23.08 -10.72 -24.58
C MET A 212 -24.12 -10.00 -23.70
N GLU A 213 -23.70 -8.92 -23.06
CA GLU A 213 -24.55 -8.02 -22.27
C GLU A 213 -24.48 -6.59 -22.83
N ASP A 214 -25.62 -5.90 -22.89
CA ASP A 214 -25.72 -4.53 -23.44
C ASP A 214 -26.96 -3.79 -22.88
N LYS A 215 -26.96 -2.46 -22.96
CA LYS A 215 -28.09 -1.59 -22.61
C LYS A 215 -29.30 -1.76 -23.54
N ALA A 216 -29.10 -2.19 -24.78
CA ALA A 216 -30.17 -2.41 -25.75
C ALA A 216 -31.23 -3.43 -25.28
N TRP A 217 -30.83 -4.43 -24.50
CA TRP A 217 -31.75 -5.47 -24.01
C TRP A 217 -32.37 -5.05 -22.67
N GLY A 218 -33.53 -4.38 -22.73
CA GLY A 218 -34.29 -3.98 -21.54
C GLY A 218 -33.60 -2.94 -20.65
N GLY A 219 -32.73 -2.11 -21.23
CA GLY A 219 -31.97 -1.09 -20.52
C GLY A 219 -30.73 -1.61 -19.79
N GLY A 220 -30.22 -2.81 -20.09
CA GLY A 220 -29.00 -3.38 -19.49
C GLY A 220 -29.20 -4.80 -18.98
N ARG A 221 -29.03 -5.79 -19.86
CA ARG A 221 -29.16 -7.24 -19.58
C ARG A 221 -28.28 -8.06 -20.52
N GLY A 222 -28.02 -9.33 -20.17
CA GLY A 222 -27.53 -10.36 -21.07
C GLY A 222 -28.58 -10.75 -22.12
N VAL A 223 -28.17 -10.88 -23.39
CA VAL A 223 -29.08 -11.15 -24.52
C VAL A 223 -29.89 -12.43 -24.35
N PHE A 224 -29.26 -13.49 -23.83
CA PHE A 224 -29.92 -14.76 -23.54
C PHE A 224 -30.94 -14.60 -22.43
N SER A 225 -30.53 -14.02 -21.32
CA SER A 225 -31.36 -13.82 -20.13
C SER A 225 -32.58 -12.92 -20.43
N TYR A 226 -32.43 -11.90 -21.28
CA TYR A 226 -33.52 -11.09 -21.81
C TYR A 226 -34.53 -11.90 -22.64
N TYR A 227 -34.06 -12.58 -23.71
CA TYR A 227 -34.97 -13.34 -24.57
C TYR A 227 -35.58 -14.57 -23.89
N LEU A 228 -34.88 -15.21 -22.94
CA LEU A 228 -35.41 -16.34 -22.18
C LEU A 228 -36.62 -15.93 -21.33
N VAL A 229 -36.50 -14.86 -20.54
CA VAL A 229 -37.60 -14.34 -19.71
C VAL A 229 -38.79 -13.89 -20.57
N ASN A 230 -38.53 -13.22 -21.69
CA ASN A 230 -39.59 -12.73 -22.58
C ASN A 230 -40.30 -13.89 -23.31
N GLY A 231 -39.56 -14.93 -23.69
CA GLY A 231 -40.10 -16.18 -24.25
C GLY A 231 -40.99 -16.92 -23.24
N LEU A 232 -40.50 -17.10 -22.01
CA LEU A 232 -41.22 -17.78 -20.92
C LEU A 232 -42.49 -17.03 -20.46
N THR A 233 -42.48 -15.69 -20.47
CA THR A 233 -43.66 -14.84 -20.20
C THR A 233 -44.77 -15.04 -21.24
N GLY A 234 -44.45 -15.57 -22.42
CA GLY A 234 -45.44 -16.03 -23.41
C GLY A 234 -45.14 -15.66 -24.87
N LEU A 235 -44.03 -14.96 -25.18
CA LEU A 235 -43.69 -14.68 -26.59
C LEU A 235 -43.27 -15.93 -27.38
N ALA A 236 -42.92 -17.03 -26.70
CA ALA A 236 -42.56 -18.28 -27.35
C ALA A 236 -43.76 -19.13 -27.79
N GLU A 237 -44.96 -18.92 -27.20
CA GLU A 237 -46.17 -19.70 -27.47
C GLU A 237 -46.63 -19.52 -28.93
N LYS A 238 -46.88 -20.65 -29.62
CA LYS A 238 -47.32 -20.66 -31.03
C LYS A 238 -48.70 -21.26 -31.25
N ASP A 239 -49.08 -22.29 -30.49
CA ASP A 239 -50.36 -23.00 -30.68
C ASP A 239 -51.53 -22.41 -29.87
N ARG A 240 -51.24 -21.53 -28.90
CA ARG A 240 -52.19 -20.87 -27.98
C ARG A 240 -52.90 -21.83 -27.00
N ASN A 241 -52.20 -22.88 -26.56
CA ASN A 241 -52.71 -23.84 -25.59
C ASN A 241 -52.72 -23.33 -24.12
N GLY A 242 -52.09 -22.18 -23.82
CA GLY A 242 -51.94 -21.57 -22.49
C GLY A 242 -50.63 -21.90 -21.77
N ILE A 243 -49.73 -22.67 -22.40
CA ILE A 243 -48.52 -23.23 -21.82
C ILE A 243 -47.36 -23.06 -22.81
N VAL A 244 -46.23 -22.56 -22.32
CA VAL A 244 -44.98 -22.51 -23.09
C VAL A 244 -44.22 -23.83 -22.92
N SER A 245 -43.99 -24.55 -24.01
CA SER A 245 -43.19 -25.79 -24.05
C SER A 245 -41.69 -25.53 -24.24
N LEU A 246 -40.86 -26.53 -23.90
CA LEU A 246 -39.42 -26.48 -24.16
C LEU A 246 -39.08 -26.37 -25.67
N GLN A 247 -39.85 -27.06 -26.52
CA GLN A 247 -39.69 -26.98 -27.97
C GLN A 247 -40.03 -25.59 -28.52
N GLU A 248 -41.00 -24.90 -27.92
CA GLU A 248 -41.32 -23.51 -28.26
C GLU A 248 -40.26 -22.53 -27.78
N ILE A 249 -39.77 -22.64 -26.54
CA ILE A 249 -38.63 -21.83 -26.05
C ILE A 249 -37.42 -21.97 -26.95
N LYS A 250 -37.09 -23.21 -27.35
CA LYS A 250 -36.02 -23.44 -28.31
C LYS A 250 -36.29 -22.73 -29.64
N SER A 251 -37.47 -22.94 -30.22
CA SER A 251 -37.86 -22.34 -31.50
C SER A 251 -37.92 -20.81 -31.46
N PHE A 252 -38.20 -20.23 -30.29
CA PHE A 252 -38.20 -18.79 -30.05
C PHE A 252 -36.78 -18.24 -29.95
N LEU A 253 -35.93 -18.82 -29.08
CA LEU A 253 -34.54 -18.41 -28.93
C LEU A 253 -33.76 -18.57 -30.24
N ASP A 254 -33.90 -19.69 -30.94
CA ASP A 254 -33.28 -19.91 -32.25
C ASP A 254 -33.71 -18.84 -33.27
N SER A 255 -34.95 -18.34 -33.20
CA SER A 255 -35.45 -17.27 -34.09
C SER A 255 -34.97 -15.89 -33.66
N SER A 256 -35.00 -15.58 -32.36
CA SER A 256 -34.62 -14.28 -31.81
C SER A 256 -33.14 -13.99 -32.00
N PHE A 257 -32.26 -14.95 -31.69
CA PHE A 257 -30.81 -14.80 -31.93
C PHE A 257 -30.48 -14.67 -33.43
N ALA A 258 -31.19 -15.39 -34.30
CA ALA A 258 -31.05 -15.24 -35.75
C ALA A 258 -31.66 -13.94 -36.32
N THR A 259 -32.41 -13.17 -35.52
CA THR A 259 -33.05 -11.92 -35.95
C THR A 259 -32.50 -10.65 -35.29
N ASP A 260 -31.98 -10.74 -34.07
CA ASP A 260 -31.46 -9.63 -33.25
C ASP A 260 -30.50 -8.68 -34.03
N PRO A 261 -30.68 -7.35 -33.92
CA PRO A 261 -29.88 -6.39 -34.67
C PRO A 261 -28.49 -6.14 -34.06
N VAL A 262 -28.35 -6.22 -32.73
CA VAL A 262 -27.11 -5.90 -32.01
C VAL A 262 -26.08 -6.99 -32.22
N LEU A 263 -26.46 -8.27 -32.07
CA LEU A 263 -25.62 -9.42 -32.38
C LEU A 263 -25.11 -9.38 -33.83
N LYS A 264 -25.98 -9.02 -34.79
CA LYS A 264 -25.61 -8.89 -36.20
C LYS A 264 -24.66 -7.73 -36.45
N GLN A 265 -24.89 -6.58 -35.83
CA GLN A 265 -24.04 -5.39 -35.96
C GLN A 265 -22.65 -5.60 -35.32
N ALA A 266 -22.59 -6.30 -34.19
CA ALA A 266 -21.34 -6.70 -33.53
C ALA A 266 -20.60 -7.84 -34.27
N HIS A 267 -21.24 -8.47 -35.27
CA HIS A 267 -20.81 -9.73 -35.90
C HIS A 267 -20.57 -10.86 -34.88
N HIS A 268 -21.26 -10.80 -33.73
CA HIS A 268 -21.06 -11.71 -32.61
C HIS A 268 -21.83 -13.02 -32.84
N GLN A 269 -21.19 -14.15 -32.56
CA GLN A 269 -21.83 -15.47 -32.63
C GLN A 269 -22.17 -15.97 -31.24
N GLN A 270 -23.47 -16.08 -30.97
CA GLN A 270 -24.02 -16.71 -29.77
C GLN A 270 -25.27 -17.50 -30.17
N GLN A 271 -25.36 -18.76 -29.74
CA GLN A 271 -26.51 -19.64 -29.94
C GLN A 271 -26.78 -20.42 -28.65
N PRO A 272 -27.94 -20.23 -27.99
CA PRO A 272 -28.28 -20.99 -26.79
C PRO A 272 -28.43 -22.50 -27.07
N VAL A 273 -27.89 -23.36 -26.20
CA VAL A 273 -27.97 -24.81 -26.37
C VAL A 273 -28.93 -25.42 -25.35
N ILE A 274 -29.91 -26.18 -25.87
CA ILE A 274 -31.01 -26.75 -25.09
C ILE A 274 -31.01 -28.28 -25.17
N ARG A 275 -31.20 -28.93 -24.02
CA ARG A 275 -31.34 -30.39 -23.85
C ARG A 275 -32.49 -30.70 -22.88
N GLY A 276 -33.28 -31.72 -23.18
CA GLY A 276 -34.47 -32.11 -22.42
C GLY A 276 -35.54 -32.73 -23.30
N VAL A 277 -36.70 -33.07 -22.72
CA VAL A 277 -37.85 -33.62 -23.46
C VAL A 277 -38.68 -32.47 -24.06
N GLY A 278 -38.91 -32.48 -25.38
CA GLY A 278 -39.51 -31.33 -26.09
C GLY A 278 -40.88 -30.86 -25.57
N ASN A 279 -41.72 -31.78 -25.11
CA ASN A 279 -43.06 -31.49 -24.57
C ASN A 279 -43.05 -31.06 -23.09
N PHE A 280 -41.88 -30.83 -22.49
CA PHE A 280 -41.78 -30.37 -21.09
C PHE A 280 -42.38 -28.95 -20.97
N SER A 281 -43.45 -28.83 -20.19
CA SER A 281 -44.08 -27.54 -19.83
C SER A 281 -43.11 -26.70 -18.99
N MET A 282 -42.69 -25.56 -19.53
CA MET A 282 -41.76 -24.61 -18.92
C MET A 282 -42.51 -23.54 -18.10
N ALA A 283 -43.47 -22.86 -18.72
CA ALA A 283 -44.22 -21.75 -18.11
C ALA A 283 -45.71 -21.77 -18.51
N ARG A 284 -46.54 -20.92 -17.89
CA ARG A 284 -47.93 -20.67 -18.28
C ARG A 284 -48.04 -19.26 -18.89
N VAL A 285 -48.95 -19.09 -19.85
CA VAL A 285 -49.18 -17.77 -20.46
C VAL A 285 -50.27 -17.02 -19.70
N ASP A 286 -49.89 -15.99 -18.93
CA ASP A 286 -50.84 -15.01 -18.42
C ASP A 286 -51.10 -13.95 -19.50
N THR A 287 -52.37 -13.81 -19.91
CA THR A 287 -52.74 -12.91 -21.02
C THR A 287 -52.47 -11.43 -20.72
N MET A 288 -52.56 -11.01 -19.45
CA MET A 288 -52.28 -9.63 -19.06
C MET A 288 -50.78 -9.35 -19.05
N ALA A 289 -49.97 -10.28 -18.52
CA ALA A 289 -48.51 -10.17 -18.56
C ALA A 289 -47.99 -10.14 -20.02
N LEU A 290 -48.54 -10.98 -20.89
CA LEU A 290 -48.20 -11.01 -22.32
C LEU A 290 -48.61 -9.72 -23.06
N LEU A 291 -49.74 -9.11 -22.70
CA LEU A 291 -50.16 -7.81 -23.25
C LEU A 291 -49.28 -6.66 -22.73
N GLN A 292 -48.96 -6.67 -21.43
CA GLN A 292 -48.07 -5.68 -20.81
C GLN A 292 -46.68 -5.71 -21.46
N LEU A 293 -46.04 -6.88 -21.52
CA LEU A 293 -44.72 -7.06 -22.15
C LEU A 293 -44.72 -6.58 -23.61
N ARG A 294 -45.78 -6.86 -24.38
CA ARG A 294 -45.93 -6.35 -25.75
C ARG A 294 -46.07 -4.83 -25.81
N SER A 295 -46.74 -4.20 -24.84
CA SER A 295 -46.86 -2.74 -24.77
C SER A 295 -45.53 -2.08 -24.41
N GLU A 296 -44.78 -2.65 -23.46
CA GLU A 296 -43.45 -2.19 -23.06
C GLU A 296 -42.45 -2.29 -24.23
N MET A 297 -42.48 -3.39 -24.99
CA MET A 297 -41.69 -3.54 -26.23
C MET A 297 -42.06 -2.55 -27.35
N THR A 298 -43.22 -1.88 -27.29
CA THR A 298 -43.57 -0.76 -28.20
C THR A 298 -43.28 0.63 -27.63
N ILE A 299 -42.94 0.74 -26.34
CA ILE A 299 -42.71 2.03 -25.64
C ILE A 299 -41.21 2.26 -25.35
N ALA A 300 -40.41 1.20 -25.25
CA ALA A 300 -38.98 1.24 -24.89
C ALA A 300 -38.03 1.83 -25.95
N ALA A 301 -38.47 2.84 -26.70
CA ALA A 301 -37.62 3.66 -27.57
C ALA A 301 -37.01 4.87 -26.81
N ASP A 302 -37.77 5.49 -25.89
CA ASP A 302 -37.41 6.74 -25.21
C ASP A 302 -37.87 6.77 -23.74
N ALA A 303 -37.12 6.15 -22.81
CA ALA A 303 -37.19 6.44 -21.37
C ALA A 303 -36.00 5.81 -20.59
N ILE A 304 -35.42 6.56 -19.65
CA ILE A 304 -34.51 6.04 -18.60
C ILE A 304 -34.99 6.62 -17.26
N PRO A 305 -35.40 5.80 -16.27
CA PRO A 305 -35.56 6.22 -14.88
C PRO A 305 -34.21 6.22 -14.15
N GLU A 306 -33.99 7.19 -13.29
CA GLU A 306 -32.87 7.20 -12.33
C GLU A 306 -33.22 6.32 -11.10
N GLU A 307 -32.25 5.58 -10.57
CA GLU A 307 -32.42 4.81 -9.33
C GLU A 307 -32.14 5.68 -8.09
N ALA A 308 -32.93 5.49 -7.03
CA ALA A 308 -32.79 6.23 -5.78
C ALA A 308 -31.89 5.47 -4.79
N ASN A 309 -30.85 6.14 -4.29
CA ASN A 309 -30.06 5.66 -3.15
C ASN A 309 -30.66 6.18 -1.83
N ASP A 310 -31.35 5.31 -1.10
CA ASP A 310 -31.56 5.47 0.35
C ASP A 310 -30.43 4.74 1.09
N ASP A 311 -29.59 5.48 1.82
CA ASP A 311 -28.43 4.93 2.56
C ASP A 311 -28.75 4.80 4.07
N PRO A 312 -28.81 3.58 4.65
CA PRO A 312 -29.20 3.40 6.05
C PRO A 312 -28.08 3.77 7.02
N GLN A 313 -28.34 4.74 7.91
CA GLN A 313 -27.38 5.20 8.92
C GLN A 313 -26.79 4.06 9.77
N GLU A 314 -25.45 4.03 9.87
CA GLU A 314 -24.72 3.02 10.63
C GLU A 314 -24.93 3.15 12.16
N MET A 315 -24.96 2.00 12.85
CA MET A 315 -24.93 1.95 14.32
C MET A 315 -23.50 1.71 14.82
N ASN A 316 -23.12 2.41 15.90
CA ASN A 316 -21.81 2.30 16.53
C ASN A 316 -21.53 0.85 17.02
N ALA A 317 -20.45 0.26 16.51
CA ALA A 317 -20.11 -1.15 16.74
C ALA A 317 -19.75 -1.47 18.21
N ASP A 318 -19.02 -0.57 18.89
CA ASP A 318 -18.53 -0.83 20.26
C ASP A 318 -19.69 -0.99 21.26
N GLN A 319 -20.77 -0.21 21.09
CA GLN A 319 -21.96 -0.30 21.93
C GLN A 319 -22.78 -1.57 21.67
N LEU A 320 -22.72 -2.15 20.47
CA LEU A 320 -23.42 -3.39 20.12
C LEU A 320 -22.74 -4.62 20.75
N ALA A 321 -21.42 -4.63 20.86
CA ALA A 321 -20.67 -5.73 21.46
C ALA A 321 -20.91 -5.85 22.98
N ASP A 322 -20.93 -4.73 23.71
CA ASP A 322 -21.11 -4.73 25.18
C ASP A 322 -22.54 -5.11 25.62
N ASP A 323 -23.57 -4.72 24.86
CA ASP A 323 -24.98 -5.04 25.19
C ASP A 323 -25.36 -6.49 24.79
N PHE A 324 -24.70 -7.06 23.77
CA PHE A 324 -24.91 -8.45 23.32
C PHE A 324 -24.73 -9.49 24.44
N PHE A 325 -23.68 -9.35 25.24
CA PHE A 325 -23.39 -10.30 26.32
C PHE A 325 -24.28 -10.14 27.56
N GLN A 326 -25.09 -9.07 27.62
CA GLN A 326 -25.88 -8.70 28.80
C GLN A 326 -27.40 -8.83 28.61
N ASN A 327 -27.97 -8.34 27.50
CA ASN A 327 -29.43 -8.13 27.37
C ASN A 327 -30.05 -8.69 26.08
N LEU A 328 -29.81 -9.97 25.78
CA LEU A 328 -30.32 -10.61 24.56
C LEU A 328 -31.81 -10.97 24.65
N SER A 329 -32.60 -10.58 23.65
CA SER A 329 -34.01 -10.95 23.49
C SER A 329 -34.32 -11.33 22.04
N ILE A 330 -35.36 -12.15 21.83
CA ILE A 330 -35.76 -12.64 20.50
C ILE A 330 -36.04 -11.47 19.53
N GLN A 331 -36.70 -10.40 20.01
CA GLN A 331 -37.01 -9.22 19.21
C GLN A 331 -35.75 -8.44 18.78
N LYS A 332 -34.74 -8.29 19.65
CA LYS A 332 -33.44 -7.71 19.26
C LYS A 332 -32.74 -8.60 18.22
N LEU A 333 -32.76 -9.92 18.37
CA LEU A 333 -32.13 -10.87 17.45
C LEU A 333 -32.75 -10.85 16.03
N ASP A 334 -34.09 -10.85 15.94
CA ASP A 334 -34.79 -10.75 14.65
C ASP A 334 -34.55 -9.41 13.95
N GLN A 335 -34.30 -8.33 14.71
CA GLN A 335 -33.87 -7.05 14.17
C GLN A 335 -32.41 -7.06 13.67
N LEU A 336 -31.49 -7.66 14.43
CA LEU A 336 -30.08 -7.84 14.04
C LEU A 336 -29.91 -8.76 12.82
N LEU A 337 -30.79 -9.75 12.65
CA LEU A 337 -30.78 -10.64 11.49
C LEU A 337 -31.22 -9.96 10.18
N LYS A 338 -31.87 -8.79 10.23
CA LYS A 338 -32.39 -8.09 9.04
C LYS A 338 -31.37 -7.19 8.33
N THR A 339 -30.25 -6.85 8.97
CA THR A 339 -29.21 -5.98 8.39
C THR A 339 -27.85 -6.65 8.42
N ASP A 340 -27.11 -6.58 7.31
CA ASP A 340 -25.86 -7.32 7.17
C ASP A 340 -24.69 -6.71 7.95
N SER A 341 -24.65 -5.38 8.09
CA SER A 341 -23.70 -4.67 8.97
C SER A 341 -23.83 -5.12 10.43
N ALA A 342 -25.05 -5.06 11.00
CA ALA A 342 -25.27 -5.44 12.40
C ALA A 342 -24.99 -6.92 12.68
N PHE A 343 -25.30 -7.83 11.74
CA PHE A 343 -24.91 -9.24 11.87
C PHE A 343 -23.39 -9.44 11.78
N ARG A 344 -22.69 -8.71 10.88
CA ARG A 344 -21.22 -8.74 10.82
C ARG A 344 -20.59 -8.24 12.13
N SER A 345 -21.05 -7.13 12.70
CA SER A 345 -20.57 -6.63 14.00
C SER A 345 -20.83 -7.62 15.13
N LEU A 346 -22.02 -8.24 15.14
CA LEU A 346 -22.40 -9.29 16.10
C LEU A 346 -21.44 -10.48 16.07
N VAL A 347 -21.18 -11.05 14.89
CA VAL A 347 -20.28 -12.21 14.77
C VAL A 347 -18.81 -11.81 14.91
N THR A 348 -18.44 -10.59 14.54
CA THR A 348 -17.11 -10.02 14.87
C THR A 348 -16.90 -10.02 16.38
N GLY A 349 -17.86 -9.55 17.19
CA GLY A 349 -17.77 -9.63 18.66
C GLY A 349 -17.76 -11.06 19.25
N ILE A 350 -18.16 -12.07 18.48
CA ILE A 350 -18.08 -13.50 18.85
C ILE A 350 -16.71 -14.12 18.44
N THR A 351 -16.07 -13.56 17.41
CA THR A 351 -14.83 -14.07 16.79
C THR A 351 -13.59 -13.20 17.03
N ASP A 352 -13.77 -12.05 17.69
CA ASP A 352 -12.73 -11.08 18.05
C ASP A 352 -11.59 -11.74 18.86
N PRO A 353 -10.32 -11.61 18.43
CA PRO A 353 -9.16 -12.05 19.20
C PRO A 353 -9.02 -11.42 20.60
N ALA A 354 -9.52 -10.21 20.85
CA ALA A 354 -9.27 -9.49 22.11
C ALA A 354 -9.90 -10.14 23.37
N PRO A 355 -11.16 -10.64 23.34
CA PRO A 355 -11.70 -11.55 24.35
C PRO A 355 -10.82 -12.79 24.59
N PHE A 356 -10.26 -13.41 23.55
CA PHE A 356 -9.42 -14.59 23.68
C PHE A 356 -8.03 -14.26 24.24
N GLU A 357 -7.43 -13.12 23.91
CA GLU A 357 -6.20 -12.63 24.56
C GLU A 357 -6.40 -12.39 26.06
N LYS A 358 -7.52 -11.77 26.46
CA LYS A 358 -7.87 -11.61 27.89
C LYS A 358 -8.01 -12.96 28.61
N MET A 359 -8.48 -14.01 27.94
CA MET A 359 -8.54 -15.37 28.50
C MET A 359 -7.17 -16.08 28.50
N ARG A 360 -6.32 -15.86 27.50
CA ARG A 360 -4.94 -16.39 27.45
C ARG A 360 -4.09 -15.80 28.58
N LEU A 361 -4.21 -14.50 28.83
CA LEU A 361 -3.57 -13.80 29.95
C LEU A 361 -4.09 -14.27 31.33
N ALA A 362 -5.29 -14.84 31.40
CA ALA A 362 -5.84 -15.44 32.62
C ALA A 362 -5.37 -16.90 32.87
N GLY A 363 -4.54 -17.47 31.98
CA GLY A 363 -3.93 -18.79 32.18
C GLY A 363 -4.90 -19.97 32.02
N THR A 364 -5.95 -19.82 31.21
CA THR A 364 -7.01 -20.83 31.04
C THR A 364 -7.16 -21.28 29.59
N ASP A 365 -6.79 -22.52 29.28
CA ASP A 365 -7.06 -23.22 28.00
C ASP A 365 -8.55 -23.59 27.81
N ASP A 366 -9.45 -22.77 28.36
CA ASP A 366 -10.78 -23.20 28.74
C ASP A 366 -11.82 -22.92 27.65
N ILE A 367 -12.23 -23.98 26.95
CA ILE A 367 -13.22 -23.94 25.85
C ILE A 367 -14.67 -23.75 26.37
N ARG A 368 -14.88 -23.63 27.69
CA ARG A 368 -16.22 -23.42 28.29
C ARG A 368 -17.00 -22.18 27.80
N PRO A 369 -16.45 -21.08 27.27
CA PRO A 369 -17.23 -19.98 26.70
C PRO A 369 -18.04 -20.39 25.46
N LEU A 370 -17.38 -20.98 24.44
CA LEU A 370 -18.03 -21.44 23.21
C LEU A 370 -19.05 -22.54 23.49
N LYS A 371 -18.73 -23.51 24.36
CA LYS A 371 -19.69 -24.54 24.80
C LYS A 371 -20.80 -24.03 25.73
N LYS A 372 -20.77 -22.76 26.15
CA LYS A 372 -21.90 -22.06 26.79
C LYS A 372 -22.66 -21.16 25.82
N LEU A 373 -22.09 -20.81 24.66
CA LEU A 373 -22.75 -20.00 23.65
C LEU A 373 -23.85 -20.79 22.94
N ILE A 374 -23.58 -22.03 22.51
CA ILE A 374 -24.57 -22.88 21.83
C ILE A 374 -25.83 -23.08 22.71
N PRO A 375 -25.76 -23.53 23.98
CA PRO A 375 -26.95 -23.70 24.82
C PRO A 375 -27.64 -22.38 25.20
N ARG A 376 -26.95 -21.24 25.11
CA ARG A 376 -27.56 -19.91 25.30
C ARG A 376 -28.37 -19.50 24.06
N LEU A 377 -27.84 -19.71 22.86
CA LEU A 377 -28.56 -19.48 21.61
C LEU A 377 -29.80 -20.38 21.52
N GLU A 378 -29.64 -21.68 21.81
CA GLU A 378 -30.73 -22.66 21.84
C GLU A 378 -31.77 -22.34 22.94
N ALA A 379 -31.37 -21.78 24.08
CA ALA A 379 -32.30 -21.30 25.09
C ALA A 379 -33.08 -20.03 24.67
N VAL A 380 -32.51 -19.21 23.77
CA VAL A 380 -33.16 -17.99 23.25
C VAL A 380 -34.09 -18.29 22.07
N PHE A 381 -33.72 -19.23 21.19
CA PHE A 381 -34.57 -19.68 20.08
C PHE A 381 -35.51 -20.83 20.44
N LYS A 382 -35.61 -21.20 21.73
CA LYS A 382 -36.36 -22.37 22.22
C LYS A 382 -37.81 -22.48 21.72
N ASP A 383 -38.46 -21.34 21.50
CA ASP A 383 -39.84 -21.24 21.03
C ASP A 383 -39.96 -20.89 19.51
N ASP A 384 -38.83 -20.73 18.79
CA ASP A 384 -38.76 -20.52 17.33
C ASP A 384 -37.56 -21.28 16.70
N LEU A 385 -37.81 -22.56 16.42
CA LEU A 385 -36.86 -23.48 15.79
C LEU A 385 -36.48 -23.13 14.35
N GLU A 386 -37.21 -22.25 13.66
CA GLU A 386 -36.87 -21.82 12.30
C GLU A 386 -35.89 -20.64 12.29
N GLN A 387 -36.04 -19.69 13.22
CA GLN A 387 -35.02 -18.67 13.45
C GLN A 387 -33.72 -19.26 13.99
N GLU A 388 -33.78 -20.31 14.82
CA GLU A 388 -32.59 -21.05 15.25
C GLU A 388 -31.76 -21.58 14.06
N LYS A 389 -32.44 -22.27 13.12
CA LYS A 389 -31.81 -22.81 11.91
C LYS A 389 -31.21 -21.70 11.06
N LYS A 390 -31.94 -20.60 10.82
CA LYS A 390 -31.46 -19.44 10.04
C LYS A 390 -30.22 -18.81 10.66
N PHE A 391 -30.20 -18.64 11.99
CA PHE A 391 -29.04 -18.12 12.70
C PHE A 391 -27.82 -19.07 12.58
N LYS A 392 -27.99 -20.36 12.89
CA LYS A 392 -26.91 -21.37 12.80
C LYS A 392 -26.33 -21.45 11.37
N LYS A 393 -27.20 -21.44 10.35
CA LYS A 393 -26.87 -21.42 8.91
C LYS A 393 -26.01 -20.20 8.53
N ARG A 394 -26.44 -18.98 8.89
CA ARG A 394 -25.71 -17.75 8.57
C ARG A 394 -24.37 -17.63 9.32
N LEU A 395 -24.29 -18.15 10.55
CA LEU A 395 -23.04 -18.21 11.32
C LEU A 395 -22.00 -19.14 10.66
N VAL A 396 -22.42 -20.30 10.15
CA VAL A 396 -21.54 -21.23 9.41
C VAL A 396 -20.97 -20.57 8.15
N ILE A 397 -21.81 -19.89 7.36
CA ILE A 397 -21.38 -19.16 6.14
C ILE A 397 -20.35 -18.08 6.50
N PHE A 398 -20.62 -17.26 7.53
CA PHE A 398 -19.68 -16.23 7.98
C PHE A 398 -18.32 -16.82 8.40
N ILE A 399 -18.32 -17.95 9.12
CA ILE A 399 -17.07 -18.60 9.56
C ILE A 399 -16.24 -19.09 8.36
N HIS A 400 -16.87 -19.73 7.38
CA HIS A 400 -16.21 -20.14 6.14
C HIS A 400 -15.60 -18.94 5.41
N ASP A 401 -16.43 -17.93 5.13
CA ASP A 401 -16.00 -16.81 4.29
C ASP A 401 -14.91 -15.96 5.01
N SER A 402 -14.93 -15.89 6.35
CA SER A 402 -13.87 -15.25 7.15
C SER A 402 -12.50 -15.94 7.03
N GLY A 403 -12.45 -17.26 6.85
CA GLY A 403 -11.20 -17.98 6.64
C GLY A 403 -10.80 -18.03 5.16
N GLN A 404 -11.77 -18.13 4.25
CA GLN A 404 -11.56 -17.99 2.80
C GLN A 404 -10.95 -16.63 2.45
N ASP A 405 -11.34 -15.53 3.12
CA ASP A 405 -10.73 -14.21 2.92
C ASP A 405 -9.26 -14.18 3.36
N VAL A 406 -8.88 -14.91 4.41
CA VAL A 406 -7.48 -15.05 4.85
C VAL A 406 -6.66 -15.94 3.91
N ILE A 407 -7.28 -16.95 3.29
CA ILE A 407 -6.68 -17.73 2.21
C ILE A 407 -6.51 -16.86 0.96
N ASN A 408 -7.52 -16.07 0.60
CA ASN A 408 -7.49 -15.14 -0.54
C ASN A 408 -6.39 -14.09 -0.38
N ALA A 409 -6.27 -13.46 0.80
CA ALA A 409 -5.21 -12.51 1.11
C ALA A 409 -3.81 -13.13 0.98
N TYR A 410 -3.64 -14.39 1.42
CA TYR A 410 -2.38 -15.13 1.26
C TYR A 410 -2.09 -15.52 -0.20
N LEU A 411 -3.10 -15.96 -0.95
CA LEU A 411 -2.99 -16.30 -2.36
C LEU A 411 -2.72 -15.06 -3.26
N SER A 412 -3.21 -13.88 -2.87
CA SER A 412 -2.85 -12.61 -3.51
C SER A 412 -1.53 -12.02 -3.02
N GLY A 413 -0.92 -12.56 -1.97
CA GLY A 413 0.34 -12.06 -1.40
C GLY A 413 0.22 -10.72 -0.68
N ASP A 414 -0.88 -10.49 0.03
CA ASP A 414 -1.08 -9.26 0.81
C ASP A 414 0.02 -9.05 1.87
N ALA A 415 0.51 -7.82 2.00
CA ALA A 415 1.65 -7.51 2.85
C ALA A 415 1.34 -7.61 4.35
N ALA A 416 0.11 -7.32 4.78
CA ALA A 416 -0.28 -7.43 6.19
C ALA A 416 -0.50 -8.89 6.59
N GLU A 417 -1.14 -9.70 5.74
CA GLU A 417 -1.35 -11.12 5.96
C GLU A 417 -0.03 -11.92 5.91
N LEU A 418 0.85 -11.62 4.96
CA LEU A 418 2.19 -12.22 4.93
C LEU A 418 3.02 -11.87 6.17
N GLU A 419 2.75 -10.73 6.80
CA GLU A 419 3.38 -10.31 8.05
C GLU A 419 2.72 -10.97 9.28
N ARG A 420 1.39 -11.15 9.32
CA ARG A 420 0.69 -11.98 10.32
C ARG A 420 1.22 -13.42 10.37
N ARG A 421 1.58 -13.99 9.21
CA ARG A 421 2.14 -15.35 9.07
C ARG A 421 3.61 -15.48 9.52
N LYS A 422 4.22 -14.46 10.14
CA LYS A 422 5.58 -14.51 10.70
C LYS A 422 5.57 -14.84 12.20
N TYR A 423 6.56 -15.60 12.66
CA TYR A 423 6.58 -16.17 14.01
C TYR A 423 6.64 -15.14 15.15
N TYR A 424 7.31 -14.00 14.95
CA TYR A 424 7.43 -12.97 15.99
C TYR A 424 6.13 -12.16 16.16
N ASN A 425 5.21 -12.24 15.19
CA ASN A 425 3.85 -11.73 15.30
C ASN A 425 2.89 -12.77 15.90
N TYR A 426 3.35 -13.95 16.35
CA TYR A 426 2.49 -15.05 16.81
C TYR A 426 1.41 -14.59 17.81
N THR A 427 1.77 -13.86 18.86
CA THR A 427 0.83 -13.37 19.89
C THR A 427 -0.26 -12.45 19.35
N ASN A 428 0.02 -11.77 18.23
CA ASN A 428 -0.88 -10.80 17.59
C ASN A 428 -1.43 -11.33 16.25
N SER A 429 -1.14 -12.59 15.90
CA SER A 429 -1.46 -13.17 14.59
C SER A 429 -2.95 -13.46 14.43
N GLY A 430 -3.65 -13.71 15.55
CA GLY A 430 -5.03 -14.20 15.60
C GLY A 430 -5.21 -15.65 15.14
N TYR A 431 -4.14 -16.36 14.78
CA TYR A 431 -4.27 -17.65 14.06
C TYR A 431 -4.88 -18.79 14.88
N ASP A 432 -4.77 -18.76 16.21
CA ASP A 432 -5.36 -19.78 17.09
C ASP A 432 -6.90 -19.72 17.18
N VAL A 433 -7.56 -18.71 16.57
CA VAL A 433 -9.04 -18.58 16.57
C VAL A 433 -9.70 -19.43 15.48
N TYR A 434 -9.14 -19.46 14.27
CA TYR A 434 -9.76 -20.15 13.12
C TYR A 434 -10.00 -21.65 13.37
N PRO A 435 -9.06 -22.44 13.95
CA PRO A 435 -9.31 -23.86 14.22
C PRO A 435 -10.52 -24.11 15.13
N ARG A 436 -10.82 -23.15 16.03
CA ARG A 436 -11.95 -23.18 16.96
C ARG A 436 -13.25 -22.74 16.28
N MET A 437 -13.18 -21.72 15.42
CA MET A 437 -14.31 -21.28 14.59
C MET A 437 -14.76 -22.39 13.64
N TYR A 438 -13.84 -22.99 12.88
CA TYR A 438 -14.19 -24.08 11.97
C TYR A 438 -14.66 -25.34 12.71
N GLN A 439 -14.14 -25.65 13.91
CA GLN A 439 -14.72 -26.69 14.75
C GLN A 439 -16.19 -26.37 15.14
N LEU A 440 -16.51 -25.13 15.52
CA LEU A 440 -17.89 -24.73 15.77
C LEU A 440 -18.76 -24.88 14.51
N ALA A 441 -18.26 -24.47 13.34
CA ALA A 441 -18.99 -24.62 12.09
C ALA A 441 -19.27 -26.09 11.74
N LEU A 442 -18.32 -27.00 12.01
CA LEU A 442 -18.51 -28.45 11.87
C LEU A 442 -19.49 -29.03 12.89
N GLU A 443 -19.51 -28.55 14.14
CA GLU A 443 -20.52 -28.94 15.15
C GLU A 443 -21.94 -28.46 14.78
N LEU A 444 -22.06 -27.36 14.02
CA LEU A 444 -23.33 -26.81 13.54
C LEU A 444 -23.79 -27.35 12.16
N THR A 445 -22.92 -28.03 11.41
CA THR A 445 -23.17 -28.46 10.02
C THR A 445 -23.37 -29.98 9.94
N SER A 446 -24.41 -30.41 9.23
CA SER A 446 -24.61 -31.85 9.00
C SER A 446 -23.50 -32.42 8.09
N PRO A 447 -22.93 -33.61 8.38
CA PRO A 447 -21.99 -34.31 7.49
C PRO A 447 -22.54 -34.70 6.10
N LYS A 448 -23.80 -34.35 5.79
CA LYS A 448 -24.43 -34.47 4.46
C LYS A 448 -24.55 -33.14 3.70
N ASN A 449 -24.17 -32.02 4.29
CA ASN A 449 -24.14 -30.71 3.64
C ASN A 449 -22.85 -30.63 2.79
N TYR A 450 -22.95 -30.06 1.59
CA TYR A 450 -21.81 -29.92 0.66
C TYR A 450 -20.64 -29.15 1.30
N LEU A 451 -20.94 -28.13 2.10
CA LEU A 451 -19.97 -27.27 2.77
C LEU A 451 -19.14 -27.99 3.84
N TYR A 452 -19.59 -29.14 4.35
CA TYR A 452 -18.94 -29.83 5.49
C TYR A 452 -17.47 -30.20 5.20
N ARG A 453 -17.18 -30.70 3.99
CA ARG A 453 -15.81 -31.09 3.60
C ARG A 453 -14.87 -29.87 3.49
N ALA A 454 -15.36 -28.72 3.02
CA ALA A 454 -14.57 -27.49 2.97
C ALA A 454 -14.21 -27.00 4.38
N LEU A 455 -15.19 -26.99 5.29
CA LEU A 455 -14.97 -26.65 6.70
C LEU A 455 -13.94 -27.59 7.37
N GLU A 456 -13.93 -28.87 7.03
CA GLU A 456 -13.00 -29.87 7.57
C GLU A 456 -11.56 -29.69 7.04
N VAL A 457 -11.41 -29.40 5.74
CA VAL A 457 -10.11 -29.05 5.12
C VAL A 457 -9.52 -27.81 5.79
N ASP A 458 -10.32 -26.76 5.95
CA ASP A 458 -9.87 -25.50 6.55
C ASP A 458 -9.57 -25.64 8.06
N GLN A 459 -10.38 -26.40 8.82
CA GLN A 459 -10.12 -26.68 10.23
C GLN A 459 -8.70 -27.23 10.43
N HIS A 460 -8.35 -28.26 9.65
CA HIS A 460 -7.05 -28.90 9.69
C HIS A 460 -5.93 -28.00 9.12
N TYR A 461 -6.19 -27.26 8.05
CA TYR A 461 -5.21 -26.32 7.48
C TYR A 461 -4.84 -25.20 8.47
N PHE A 462 -5.84 -24.51 9.04
CA PHE A 462 -5.60 -23.45 10.02
C PHE A 462 -4.95 -23.99 11.30
N ALA A 463 -5.31 -25.21 11.75
CA ALA A 463 -4.65 -25.85 12.89
C ALA A 463 -3.16 -26.07 12.63
N GLY A 464 -2.80 -26.56 11.43
CA GLY A 464 -1.42 -26.74 11.00
C GLY A 464 -0.62 -25.43 10.91
N VAL A 465 -1.22 -24.36 10.40
CA VAL A 465 -0.58 -23.03 10.35
C VAL A 465 -0.39 -22.46 11.76
N ALA A 466 -1.39 -22.56 12.64
CA ALA A 466 -1.31 -22.12 14.03
C ALA A 466 -0.22 -22.87 14.81
N ALA A 467 -0.12 -24.20 14.64
CA ALA A 467 0.96 -25.02 15.20
C ALA A 467 2.34 -24.60 14.68
N ARG A 468 2.48 -24.29 13.37
CA ARG A 468 3.72 -23.74 12.80
C ARG A 468 4.10 -22.39 13.40
N LEU A 469 3.14 -21.50 13.65
CA LEU A 469 3.41 -20.17 14.22
C LEU A 469 3.85 -20.24 15.69
N ARG A 470 3.31 -21.20 16.45
CA ARG A 470 3.72 -21.49 17.84
C ARG A 470 5.17 -21.99 17.99
N LEU A 471 5.85 -22.43 16.92
CA LEU A 471 7.16 -23.09 17.00
C LEU A 471 8.24 -22.27 17.75
N PRO A 472 8.53 -21.00 17.41
CA PRO A 472 9.71 -20.33 17.96
C PRO A 472 9.51 -19.70 19.35
N VAL A 473 8.31 -19.83 19.92
CA VAL A 473 8.00 -19.44 21.30
C VAL A 473 7.85 -20.65 22.24
N SER A 474 7.99 -21.87 21.72
CA SER A 474 7.86 -23.11 22.50
C SER A 474 9.21 -23.60 23.02
N GLU A 475 9.29 -23.91 24.30
CA GLU A 475 10.46 -24.57 24.92
C GLU A 475 10.77 -25.94 24.30
N ASN A 476 9.76 -26.59 23.71
CA ASN A 476 9.91 -27.85 22.99
C ASN A 476 9.11 -27.81 21.67
N PRO A 477 9.71 -27.38 20.55
CA PRO A 477 9.01 -27.31 19.27
C PRO A 477 8.72 -28.68 18.64
N GLY A 478 9.31 -29.78 19.15
CA GLY A 478 9.17 -31.11 18.55
C GLY A 478 7.71 -31.58 18.37
N PRO A 479 6.90 -31.63 19.44
CA PRO A 479 5.48 -31.99 19.35
C PRO A 479 4.68 -31.09 18.40
N LEU A 480 4.93 -29.77 18.41
CA LEU A 480 4.25 -28.81 17.54
C LEU A 480 4.60 -29.00 16.05
N ILE A 481 5.82 -29.44 15.73
CA ILE A 481 6.21 -29.79 14.36
C ILE A 481 5.39 -30.99 13.88
N GLU A 482 5.26 -32.03 14.70
CA GLU A 482 4.49 -33.23 14.33
C GLU A 482 2.97 -32.98 14.34
N GLU A 483 2.46 -32.10 15.21
CA GLU A 483 1.08 -31.56 15.17
C GLU A 483 0.84 -30.86 13.83
N ALA A 484 1.70 -29.91 13.45
CA ALA A 484 1.57 -29.17 12.19
C ALA A 484 1.65 -30.09 10.96
N PHE A 485 2.49 -31.13 10.99
CA PHE A 485 2.53 -32.13 9.93
C PHE A 485 1.27 -33.01 9.88
N GLN A 486 0.75 -33.45 11.02
CA GLN A 486 -0.46 -34.30 11.07
C GLN A 486 -1.69 -33.55 10.57
N GLU A 487 -1.91 -32.31 11.02
CA GLU A 487 -3.07 -31.53 10.60
C GLU A 487 -2.99 -31.18 9.10
N LEU A 488 -1.84 -30.70 8.59
CA LEU A 488 -1.70 -30.45 7.15
C LEU A 488 -1.78 -31.72 6.30
N GLN A 489 -1.42 -32.90 6.83
CA GLN A 489 -1.62 -34.18 6.13
C GLN A 489 -3.09 -34.61 6.11
N LYS A 490 -3.89 -34.33 7.15
CA LYS A 490 -5.35 -34.54 7.10
C LYS A 490 -6.00 -33.62 6.07
N ALA A 491 -5.70 -32.33 6.13
CA ALA A 491 -6.19 -31.35 5.16
C ALA A 491 -5.82 -31.75 3.72
N LEU A 492 -4.59 -32.22 3.49
CA LEU A 492 -4.15 -32.71 2.19
C LEU A 492 -4.80 -34.03 1.73
N ALA A 493 -5.12 -34.93 2.66
CA ALA A 493 -5.83 -36.18 2.37
C ALA A 493 -7.32 -35.95 2.08
N LEU A 494 -7.91 -34.91 2.67
CA LEU A 494 -9.25 -34.43 2.36
C LEU A 494 -9.29 -33.61 1.08
N GLU A 495 -8.20 -32.93 0.70
CA GLU A 495 -8.11 -32.17 -0.55
C GLU A 495 -6.69 -32.09 -1.14
N GLU A 496 -6.43 -32.97 -2.12
CA GLU A 496 -5.09 -33.17 -2.68
C GLU A 496 -4.62 -32.07 -3.65
N ASN A 497 -5.49 -31.12 -4.03
CA ASN A 497 -5.19 -30.05 -4.99
C ASN A 497 -5.11 -28.65 -4.36
N ALA A 498 -5.07 -28.53 -3.04
CA ALA A 498 -4.93 -27.23 -2.37
C ALA A 498 -3.45 -26.76 -2.34
N ALA A 499 -3.05 -25.91 -3.30
CA ALA A 499 -1.67 -25.40 -3.45
C ALA A 499 -1.07 -24.79 -2.17
N TYR A 500 -1.90 -24.11 -1.37
CA TYR A 500 -1.48 -23.48 -0.12
C TYR A 500 -1.02 -24.49 0.95
N ILE A 501 -1.64 -25.67 1.02
CA ILE A 501 -1.24 -26.75 1.93
C ILE A 501 0.16 -27.28 1.56
N TYR A 502 0.44 -27.45 0.26
CA TYR A 502 1.77 -27.85 -0.21
C TYR A 502 2.85 -26.82 0.16
N ASN A 503 2.57 -25.51 0.06
CA ASN A 503 3.53 -24.48 0.42
C ASN A 503 3.83 -24.44 1.94
N GLU A 504 2.81 -24.64 2.79
CA GLU A 504 3.01 -24.75 4.25
C GLU A 504 3.76 -26.04 4.64
N LEU A 505 3.49 -27.17 3.99
CA LEU A 505 4.28 -28.40 4.14
C LEU A 505 5.73 -28.21 3.68
N GLY A 506 5.96 -27.46 2.59
CA GLY A 506 7.30 -27.07 2.14
C GLY A 506 8.04 -26.22 3.17
N LEU A 507 7.36 -25.26 3.80
CA LEU A 507 7.90 -24.48 4.92
C LEU A 507 8.27 -25.36 6.12
N LEU A 508 7.44 -26.34 6.50
CA LEU A 508 7.77 -27.29 7.57
C LEU A 508 8.95 -28.21 7.21
N TYR A 509 9.04 -28.72 5.99
CA TYR A 509 10.20 -29.50 5.56
C TYR A 509 11.50 -28.68 5.56
N ARG A 510 11.42 -27.40 5.17
CA ARG A 510 12.56 -26.47 5.27
C ARG A 510 12.97 -26.21 6.73
N LEU A 511 12.01 -26.11 7.65
CA LEU A 511 12.28 -26.00 9.10
C LEU A 511 12.92 -27.27 9.69
N LYS A 512 12.56 -28.46 9.20
CA LYS A 512 13.27 -29.73 9.51
C LYS A 512 14.59 -29.92 8.74
N GLY A 513 15.06 -28.91 8.00
CA GLY A 513 16.30 -28.94 7.20
C GLY A 513 16.26 -29.86 5.97
N ASN A 514 15.09 -30.41 5.63
CA ASN A 514 14.92 -31.34 4.50
C ASN A 514 14.66 -30.57 3.20
N ASN A 515 15.70 -29.88 2.73
CA ASN A 515 15.62 -29.00 1.56
C ASN A 515 15.08 -29.69 0.30
N LYS A 516 15.38 -30.98 0.09
CA LYS A 516 14.89 -31.73 -1.08
C LYS A 516 13.38 -31.96 -1.03
N GLN A 517 12.79 -32.21 0.14
CA GLN A 517 11.33 -32.26 0.24
C GLN A 517 10.72 -30.86 0.19
N ALA A 518 11.35 -29.83 0.76
CA ALA A 518 10.90 -28.45 0.59
C ALA A 518 10.82 -28.05 -0.89
N GLU A 519 11.86 -28.36 -1.68
CA GLU A 519 11.89 -28.17 -3.15
C GLU A 519 10.70 -28.89 -3.82
N ASN A 520 10.51 -30.18 -3.59
CA ASN A 520 9.39 -30.95 -4.15
C ASN A 520 8.02 -30.33 -3.84
N PHE A 521 7.81 -29.89 -2.59
CA PHE A 521 6.54 -29.34 -2.11
C PHE A 521 6.28 -27.93 -2.65
N TYR A 522 7.29 -27.06 -2.73
CA TYR A 522 7.15 -25.76 -3.39
C TYR A 522 6.92 -25.88 -4.90
N ILE A 523 7.64 -26.80 -5.57
CA ILE A 523 7.40 -27.09 -6.99
C ILE A 523 5.95 -27.58 -7.18
N LYS A 524 5.47 -28.54 -6.39
CA LYS A 524 4.08 -29.03 -6.52
C LYS A 524 3.04 -27.92 -6.25
N ALA A 525 3.28 -27.02 -5.29
CA ALA A 525 2.44 -25.85 -5.08
C ALA A 525 2.41 -24.93 -6.33
N SER A 526 3.56 -24.65 -6.95
CA SER A 526 3.66 -23.84 -8.18
C SER A 526 3.13 -24.53 -9.44
N VAL A 527 3.06 -25.86 -9.48
CA VAL A 527 2.42 -26.60 -10.59
C VAL A 527 0.90 -26.56 -10.47
N ILE A 528 0.37 -26.62 -9.25
CA ILE A 528 -1.07 -26.55 -8.99
C ILE A 528 -1.60 -25.12 -9.17
N SER A 529 -0.84 -24.10 -8.74
CA SER A 529 -1.19 -22.69 -8.95
C SER A 529 -0.01 -21.93 -9.60
N PRO A 530 0.14 -22.00 -10.94
CA PRO A 530 1.25 -21.36 -11.67
C PRO A 530 1.27 -19.84 -11.61
N GLN A 531 0.15 -19.21 -11.24
CA GLN A 531 0.04 -17.76 -11.09
C GLN A 531 0.43 -17.27 -9.69
N TRP A 532 0.74 -18.18 -8.75
CA TRP A 532 1.05 -17.82 -7.37
C TRP A 532 2.57 -17.71 -7.14
N ALA A 533 3.07 -16.48 -6.93
CA ALA A 533 4.50 -16.20 -6.84
C ALA A 533 5.15 -16.66 -5.51
N ILE A 534 4.40 -17.00 -4.46
CA ILE A 534 4.95 -17.29 -3.13
C ILE A 534 5.80 -18.58 -3.08
N PRO A 535 5.37 -19.73 -3.61
CA PRO A 535 6.21 -20.93 -3.65
C PRO A 535 7.49 -20.71 -4.48
N VAL A 536 7.40 -19.94 -5.58
CA VAL A 536 8.56 -19.57 -6.40
C VAL A 536 9.51 -18.65 -5.62
N SER A 537 8.99 -17.66 -4.90
CA SER A 537 9.77 -16.83 -3.99
C SER A 537 10.46 -17.66 -2.89
N ASN A 538 9.79 -18.67 -2.33
CA ASN A 538 10.37 -19.61 -1.37
C ASN A 538 11.51 -20.45 -2.00
N LEU A 539 11.40 -20.83 -3.27
CA LEU A 539 12.45 -21.51 -4.02
C LEU A 539 13.69 -20.63 -4.23
N ILE A 540 13.56 -19.31 -4.49
CA ILE A 540 14.73 -18.39 -4.55
C ILE A 540 15.54 -18.50 -3.24
N GLY A 541 14.86 -18.40 -2.09
CA GLY A 541 15.51 -18.46 -0.78
C GLY A 541 16.12 -19.83 -0.47
N LEU A 542 15.49 -20.91 -0.96
CA LEU A 542 16.01 -22.28 -0.84
C LEU A 542 17.29 -22.46 -1.67
N TYR A 543 17.27 -22.06 -2.94
CA TYR A 543 18.41 -22.18 -3.85
C TYR A 543 19.56 -21.24 -3.49
N ALA A 544 19.28 -20.01 -3.03
CA ALA A 544 20.29 -19.09 -2.50
C ALA A 544 20.98 -19.61 -1.23
N THR A 545 20.29 -20.44 -0.43
CA THR A 545 20.87 -21.04 0.78
C THR A 545 21.56 -22.39 0.54
N THR A 546 21.18 -23.16 -0.49
CA THR A 546 21.90 -24.37 -0.93
C THR A 546 23.10 -24.07 -1.84
N GLY A 547 23.13 -22.92 -2.52
CA GLY A 547 24.18 -22.53 -3.45
C GLY A 547 23.85 -22.79 -4.93
N GLU A 548 22.60 -23.17 -5.24
CA GLU A 548 22.11 -23.47 -6.59
C GLU A 548 21.74 -22.19 -7.34
N PHE A 549 22.71 -21.28 -7.49
CA PHE A 549 22.48 -19.89 -7.89
C PHE A 549 21.77 -19.74 -9.25
N ASP A 550 22.02 -20.62 -10.22
CA ASP A 550 21.35 -20.56 -11.53
C ASP A 550 19.85 -20.88 -11.43
N LYS A 551 19.46 -21.81 -10.55
CA LYS A 551 18.04 -22.07 -10.24
C LYS A 551 17.42 -20.91 -9.48
N ALA A 552 18.17 -20.27 -8.57
CA ALA A 552 17.71 -19.11 -7.82
C ALA A 552 17.41 -17.92 -8.75
N GLU A 553 18.29 -17.65 -9.72
CA GLU A 553 18.12 -16.63 -10.76
C GLU A 553 16.88 -16.90 -11.63
N ALA A 554 16.71 -18.15 -12.09
CA ALA A 554 15.54 -18.54 -12.88
C ALA A 554 14.21 -18.43 -12.09
N ALA A 555 14.22 -18.81 -10.82
CA ALA A 555 13.09 -18.62 -9.92
C ALA A 555 12.82 -17.12 -9.64
N TYR A 556 13.85 -16.28 -9.57
CA TYR A 556 13.70 -14.83 -9.43
C TYR A 556 13.01 -14.19 -10.63
N GLN A 557 13.44 -14.50 -11.86
CA GLN A 557 12.78 -13.95 -13.06
C GLN A 557 11.32 -14.40 -13.14
N LEU A 558 11.03 -15.70 -12.92
CA LEU A 558 9.65 -16.20 -12.91
C LEU A 558 8.80 -15.54 -11.82
N ALA A 559 9.28 -15.47 -10.57
CA ALA A 559 8.52 -14.84 -9.49
C ALA A 559 8.25 -13.35 -9.76
N LYS A 560 9.21 -12.65 -10.38
CA LYS A 560 9.09 -11.24 -10.79
C LYS A 560 8.10 -11.04 -11.93
N GLU A 561 8.05 -11.95 -12.90
CA GLU A 561 7.03 -11.94 -13.97
C GLU A 561 5.61 -12.18 -13.40
N LEU A 562 5.48 -13.07 -12.41
CA LEU A 562 4.21 -13.38 -11.76
C LEU A 562 3.71 -12.26 -10.82
N GLN A 563 4.57 -11.70 -9.97
CA GLN A 563 4.18 -10.68 -8.99
C GLN A 563 5.31 -9.68 -8.68
N PRO A 564 5.48 -8.62 -9.49
CA PRO A 564 6.60 -7.66 -9.37
C PRO A 564 6.76 -6.99 -8.00
N GLU A 565 5.69 -6.84 -7.21
CA GLU A 565 5.70 -6.15 -5.91
C GLU A 565 5.65 -7.10 -4.69
N LEU A 566 5.83 -8.41 -4.88
CA LEU A 566 5.90 -9.35 -3.76
C LEU A 566 7.21 -9.19 -2.98
N GLN A 567 7.13 -8.62 -1.77
CA GLN A 567 8.28 -8.31 -0.91
C GLN A 567 9.30 -9.46 -0.80
N GLY A 568 8.81 -10.70 -0.61
CA GLY A 568 9.64 -11.89 -0.40
C GLY A 568 10.66 -12.16 -1.52
N ILE A 569 10.36 -11.74 -2.75
CA ILE A 569 11.25 -11.88 -3.91
C ILE A 569 12.53 -11.08 -3.67
N TYR A 570 12.39 -9.81 -3.29
CA TYR A 570 13.53 -8.89 -3.07
C TYR A 570 14.33 -9.24 -1.81
N ILE A 571 13.69 -9.81 -0.79
CA ILE A 571 14.42 -10.38 0.37
C ILE A 571 15.32 -11.53 -0.09
N ASN A 572 14.75 -12.49 -0.82
CA ASN A 572 15.46 -13.71 -1.18
C ASN A 572 16.51 -13.48 -2.27
N GLU A 573 16.26 -12.55 -3.21
CA GLU A 573 17.28 -12.12 -4.18
C GLU A 573 18.35 -11.25 -3.51
N GLY A 574 18.02 -10.42 -2.52
CA GLY A 574 19.02 -9.72 -1.72
C GLY A 574 19.95 -10.69 -0.99
N VAL A 575 19.41 -11.80 -0.47
CA VAL A 575 20.20 -12.90 0.08
C VAL A 575 21.02 -13.60 -1.01
N LEU A 576 20.50 -13.79 -2.22
CA LEU A 576 21.27 -14.35 -3.34
C LEU A 576 22.45 -13.44 -3.73
N ALA A 577 22.22 -12.14 -3.86
CA ALA A 577 23.25 -11.13 -4.12
C ALA A 577 24.33 -11.11 -3.03
N GLU A 578 23.93 -11.16 -1.75
CA GLU A 578 24.85 -11.26 -0.61
C GLU A 578 25.69 -12.54 -0.65
N LYS A 579 25.09 -13.69 -1.01
CA LYS A 579 25.80 -14.98 -1.19
C LYS A 579 26.78 -14.95 -2.37
N LYS A 580 26.41 -14.27 -3.46
CA LYS A 580 27.29 -13.92 -4.60
C LYS A 580 28.33 -12.84 -4.25
N LYS A 581 28.29 -12.27 -3.03
CA LYS A 581 29.11 -11.15 -2.53
C LYS A 581 28.90 -9.80 -3.23
N ASN A 582 27.82 -9.64 -4.00
CA ASN A 582 27.41 -8.34 -4.54
C ASN A 582 26.65 -7.56 -3.45
N LEU A 583 27.42 -6.98 -2.51
CA LEU A 583 26.88 -6.28 -1.34
C LEU A 583 26.11 -5.00 -1.70
N LEU A 584 26.39 -4.37 -2.85
CA LEU A 584 25.67 -3.17 -3.30
C LEU A 584 24.25 -3.53 -3.78
N LEU A 585 24.15 -4.55 -4.66
CA LEU A 585 22.85 -5.08 -5.09
C LEU A 585 22.06 -5.64 -3.90
N ALA A 586 22.73 -6.27 -2.93
CA ALA A 586 22.08 -6.69 -1.68
C ALA A 586 21.53 -5.48 -0.89
N GLU A 587 22.29 -4.40 -0.73
CA GLU A 587 21.83 -3.15 -0.08
C GLU A 587 20.57 -2.58 -0.75
N GLU A 588 20.60 -2.46 -2.08
CA GLU A 588 19.48 -2.07 -2.93
C GLU A 588 18.24 -2.94 -2.73
N LEU A 589 18.39 -4.26 -2.83
CA LEU A 589 17.27 -5.20 -2.78
C LEU A 589 16.65 -5.27 -1.37
N PHE A 590 17.45 -5.23 -0.31
CA PHE A 590 16.93 -5.14 1.05
C PHE A 590 16.23 -3.81 1.30
N ARG A 591 16.78 -2.68 0.87
CA ARG A 591 16.10 -1.39 1.00
C ARG A 591 14.83 -1.31 0.13
N LYS A 592 14.78 -1.94 -1.05
CA LYS A 592 13.54 -2.04 -1.87
C LYS A 592 12.49 -2.86 -1.12
N SER A 593 12.89 -3.97 -0.50
CA SER A 593 12.02 -4.74 0.39
C SER A 593 11.48 -3.91 1.57
N ILE A 594 12.22 -2.91 2.09
CA ILE A 594 11.74 -2.02 3.15
C ILE A 594 10.67 -1.04 2.63
N ARG A 595 10.79 -0.51 1.41
CA ARG A 595 9.72 0.32 0.80
C ARG A 595 8.42 -0.47 0.59
N ILE A 596 8.53 -1.72 0.12
CA ILE A 596 7.36 -2.56 -0.14
C ILE A 596 6.62 -2.91 1.17
N ASN A 597 7.34 -3.17 2.25
CA ASN A 597 6.76 -3.33 3.60
C ASN A 597 7.82 -3.07 4.68
N SER A 598 7.68 -1.93 5.37
CA SER A 598 8.64 -1.45 6.37
C SER A 598 8.53 -2.13 7.74
N ARG A 599 7.50 -2.96 7.97
CA ARG A 599 7.30 -3.71 9.23
C ARG A 599 8.22 -4.93 9.34
N HIS A 600 8.56 -5.55 8.21
CA HIS A 600 9.30 -6.81 8.20
C HIS A 600 10.75 -6.62 8.68
N TYR A 601 11.19 -7.34 9.72
CA TYR A 601 12.51 -7.10 10.33
C TYR A 601 13.69 -7.50 9.44
N LEU A 602 13.53 -8.54 8.61
CA LEU A 602 14.67 -9.25 8.02
C LEU A 602 15.54 -8.35 7.13
N PRO A 603 14.99 -7.50 6.23
CA PRO A 603 15.78 -6.52 5.49
C PRO A 603 16.68 -5.63 6.35
N PHE A 604 16.21 -5.18 7.52
CA PHE A 604 17.00 -4.37 8.45
C PHE A 604 18.16 -5.19 9.02
N GLU A 605 17.93 -6.44 9.43
CA GLU A 605 19.00 -7.35 9.90
C GLU A 605 20.04 -7.67 8.80
N ARG A 606 19.59 -7.83 7.54
CA ARG A 606 20.50 -8.03 6.41
C ARG A 606 21.28 -6.76 6.06
N LEU A 607 20.66 -5.59 6.13
CA LEU A 607 21.36 -4.29 6.00
C LEU A 607 22.37 -4.08 7.12
N GLY A 608 22.04 -4.42 8.36
CA GLY A 608 22.98 -4.44 9.48
C GLY A 608 24.23 -5.27 9.15
N SER A 609 24.00 -6.42 8.48
CA SER A 609 25.06 -7.34 8.02
C SER A 609 25.85 -6.80 6.81
N VAL A 610 25.21 -6.09 5.88
CA VAL A 610 25.89 -5.39 4.77
C VAL A 610 26.75 -4.23 5.29
N TYR A 611 26.27 -3.45 6.25
CA TYR A 611 27.04 -2.34 6.84
C TYR A 611 28.16 -2.82 7.78
N LEU A 612 27.99 -3.96 8.47
CA LEU A 612 29.06 -4.66 9.18
C LEU A 612 30.22 -5.03 8.22
N ASN A 613 29.88 -5.56 7.05
CA ASN A 613 30.85 -5.91 6.01
C ASN A 613 31.52 -4.67 5.39
N THR A 614 30.76 -3.60 5.11
CA THR A 614 31.27 -2.34 4.49
C THR A 614 31.83 -1.31 5.47
N THR A 615 32.19 -1.72 6.70
CA THR A 615 32.86 -0.90 7.74
C THR A 615 32.04 0.27 8.30
N GLN A 616 30.71 0.23 8.20
CA GLN A 616 29.79 1.31 8.57
C GLN A 616 29.06 1.00 9.88
N TYR A 617 29.80 0.94 10.99
CA TYR A 617 29.32 0.31 12.23
C TYR A 617 28.14 1.04 12.90
N ALA A 618 28.09 2.37 12.90
CA ALA A 618 26.95 3.12 13.41
C ALA A 618 25.65 2.80 12.64
N TRP A 619 25.73 2.68 11.30
CA TRP A 619 24.62 2.21 10.48
C TRP A 619 24.30 0.74 10.74
N SER A 620 25.32 -0.12 10.85
CA SER A 620 25.16 -1.54 11.17
C SER A 620 24.37 -1.75 12.46
N ASP A 621 24.77 -1.07 13.53
CA ASP A 621 24.14 -1.12 14.86
C ASP A 621 22.71 -0.54 14.83
N SER A 622 22.50 0.60 14.17
CA SER A 622 21.18 1.17 13.93
C SER A 622 20.24 0.22 13.18
N PHE A 623 20.71 -0.42 12.10
CA PHE A 623 19.90 -1.38 11.34
C PHE A 623 19.63 -2.69 12.11
N TYR A 624 20.54 -3.14 12.98
CA TYR A 624 20.24 -4.24 13.92
C TYR A 624 19.26 -3.83 15.02
N HIS A 625 19.33 -2.59 15.52
CA HIS A 625 18.37 -2.06 16.50
C HIS A 625 16.97 -1.94 15.89
N GLU A 626 16.84 -1.39 14.68
CA GLU A 626 15.59 -1.34 13.91
C GLU A 626 14.99 -2.74 13.66
N ALA A 627 15.83 -3.75 13.41
CA ALA A 627 15.38 -5.13 13.28
C ALA A 627 14.85 -5.70 14.62
N ASP A 628 15.50 -5.39 15.74
CA ASP A 628 15.10 -5.83 17.09
C ASP A 628 13.82 -5.13 17.57
N ILE A 629 13.65 -3.84 17.28
CA ILE A 629 12.40 -3.08 17.48
C ILE A 629 11.22 -3.78 16.79
N ARG A 630 11.38 -4.18 15.52
CA ARG A 630 10.34 -4.87 14.73
C ARG A 630 10.04 -6.27 15.24
N LYS A 631 11.06 -7.02 15.68
CA LYS A 631 10.86 -8.32 16.39
C LYS A 631 10.08 -8.17 17.71
N LYS A 632 10.06 -6.96 18.29
CA LYS A 632 9.38 -6.61 19.56
C LYS A 632 8.07 -5.83 19.36
N GLY A 633 7.66 -5.57 18.13
CA GLY A 633 6.39 -4.88 17.79
C GLY A 633 6.34 -3.37 18.08
N TYR A 634 7.44 -2.76 18.52
CA TYR A 634 7.45 -1.33 18.89
C TYR A 634 7.37 -0.42 17.65
N HIS A 635 6.67 0.70 17.81
CA HIS A 635 6.51 1.75 16.79
C HIS A 635 7.11 3.07 17.33
N PHE A 636 7.65 3.91 16.44
CA PHE A 636 8.21 5.22 16.78
C PHE A 636 7.49 6.35 16.02
N PRO A 637 6.90 7.34 16.71
CA PRO A 637 6.72 8.70 16.19
C PRO A 637 8.01 9.52 16.41
N LEU A 638 8.13 10.68 15.74
CA LEU A 638 9.22 11.66 15.96
C LEU A 638 8.65 13.06 16.30
N PRO A 639 9.37 13.91 17.05
CA PRO A 639 8.76 14.99 17.85
C PRO A 639 9.20 16.42 17.47
N ASP A 640 8.58 17.40 18.16
CA ASP A 640 8.77 18.85 18.03
C ASP A 640 10.18 19.39 18.34
N SER A 641 10.51 20.57 17.78
CA SER A 641 11.25 21.61 18.52
C SER A 641 11.11 23.01 17.90
N ASP A 642 10.27 23.87 18.50
CA ASP A 642 10.29 25.33 18.33
C ASP A 642 11.74 25.89 18.41
N ASN A 643 12.09 27.02 17.79
CA ASN A 643 11.56 28.33 18.19
C ASN A 643 11.93 29.43 17.18
N ASP A 644 10.99 30.34 16.87
CA ASP A 644 11.16 31.78 16.59
C ASP A 644 12.26 32.28 15.61
N GLY A 645 11.98 32.96 14.45
CA GLY A 645 12.57 33.77 13.25
C GLY A 645 13.92 34.56 12.95
N VAL A 646 13.99 35.92 12.87
CA VAL A 646 15.16 36.70 12.29
C VAL A 646 14.86 37.75 11.20
N VAL A 647 15.90 38.10 10.40
CA VAL A 647 16.07 39.23 9.45
C VAL A 647 15.01 40.34 9.42
N ASP A 648 15.34 41.48 10.05
CA ASP A 648 15.02 42.85 9.57
C ASP A 648 16.00 43.87 10.24
N GLN A 649 17.28 43.50 10.42
CA GLN A 649 18.23 44.17 11.34
C GLN A 649 19.66 44.40 10.80
N PHE A 650 19.96 44.01 9.57
CA PHE A 650 21.36 43.80 9.13
C PHE A 650 22.07 45.02 8.49
N ASP A 651 21.35 46.08 8.12
CA ASP A 651 21.96 47.31 7.62
C ASP A 651 22.17 48.35 8.75
N GLN A 652 23.37 48.37 9.32
CA GLN A 652 23.91 49.55 10.00
C GLN A 652 25.34 49.85 9.52
N GLU A 653 25.56 51.04 8.96
CA GLU A 653 26.90 51.49 8.60
C GLU A 653 27.75 51.70 9.87
N PRO A 654 28.96 51.12 9.96
CA PRO A 654 29.80 51.25 11.15
C PRO A 654 30.36 52.67 11.29
N THR A 655 29.97 53.35 12.38
CA THR A 655 30.48 54.69 12.71
C THR A 655 31.98 54.66 13.04
N THR A 656 32.78 55.22 12.13
CA THR A 656 34.24 55.48 12.24
C THR A 656 35.16 54.25 12.35
N MET A 657 35.52 53.65 11.21
CA MET A 657 36.69 52.76 11.12
C MET A 657 38.01 53.48 11.47
N THR A 658 38.90 52.82 12.22
CA THR A 658 40.20 53.37 12.61
C THR A 658 41.33 52.97 11.65
N THR A 659 42.29 53.87 11.43
CA THR A 659 43.49 53.62 10.62
C THR A 659 44.54 52.80 11.38
N VAL A 660 44.76 51.55 10.95
CA VAL A 660 45.89 50.71 11.39
C VAL A 660 47.01 50.77 10.36
N ASP A 661 48.27 50.90 10.81
CA ASP A 661 49.44 50.89 9.93
C ASP A 661 49.69 49.47 9.37
N SER A 662 49.72 49.36 8.05
CA SER A 662 49.94 48.10 7.33
C SER A 662 51.35 47.50 7.47
N THR A 663 52.34 48.27 7.95
CA THR A 663 53.72 47.78 8.13
C THR A 663 53.89 46.83 9.31
N ASN A 664 52.92 46.79 10.22
CA ASN A 664 53.09 46.19 11.56
C ASN A 664 51.94 45.25 11.95
N LEU A 665 51.33 44.55 10.97
CA LEU A 665 50.12 43.74 11.16
C LEU A 665 50.37 42.28 11.60
N ASP A 666 51.53 41.70 11.27
CA ASP A 666 51.82 40.29 11.62
C ASP A 666 51.90 40.05 13.15
N GLN A 667 52.22 41.09 13.95
CA GLN A 667 52.21 41.02 15.42
C GLN A 667 50.78 40.88 16.02
N PHE A 668 49.74 41.05 15.20
CA PHE A 668 48.32 40.97 15.60
C PHE A 668 47.62 39.70 15.07
N GLY A 669 48.35 38.78 14.42
CA GLY A 669 47.85 37.49 13.96
C GLY A 669 46.58 37.57 13.09
N ALA A 670 45.72 36.55 13.22
CA ALA A 670 44.49 36.43 12.44
C ALA A 670 43.60 37.68 12.53
N THR A 671 43.50 38.29 13.71
CA THR A 671 42.70 39.50 13.97
C THR A 671 43.22 40.72 13.19
N GLY A 672 44.54 40.85 13.01
CA GLY A 672 45.14 41.87 12.15
C GLY A 672 44.76 41.71 10.68
N PHE A 673 44.71 40.47 10.18
CA PHE A 673 44.23 40.18 8.83
C PHE A 673 42.73 40.35 8.67
N LEU A 674 41.93 39.99 9.70
CA LEU A 674 40.48 40.19 9.71
C LEU A 674 40.13 41.68 9.60
N VAL A 675 40.69 42.54 10.45
CA VAL A 675 40.41 43.99 10.44
C VAL A 675 40.93 44.66 9.16
N TRP A 676 42.03 44.17 8.56
CA TRP A 676 42.44 44.61 7.22
C TRP A 676 41.45 44.16 6.13
N GLY A 677 40.89 42.95 6.24
CA GLY A 677 39.83 42.45 5.36
C GLY A 677 38.57 43.30 5.43
N LEU A 678 38.06 43.56 6.65
CA LEU A 678 36.90 44.42 6.89
C LEU A 678 37.12 45.82 6.29
N ARG A 679 38.27 46.45 6.55
CA ARG A 679 38.58 47.77 5.97
C ARG A 679 38.57 47.77 4.44
N LEU A 680 39.05 46.70 3.80
CA LEU A 680 39.04 46.59 2.34
C LEU A 680 37.63 46.30 1.80
N TYR A 681 36.83 45.51 2.53
CA TYR A 681 35.43 45.21 2.20
C TYR A 681 34.58 46.49 2.19
N PHE A 682 34.57 47.26 3.28
CA PHE A 682 33.87 48.54 3.36
C PHE A 682 34.48 49.66 2.50
N ALA A 683 35.65 49.44 1.89
CA ALA A 683 36.23 50.31 0.86
C ALA A 683 35.89 49.85 -0.57
N GLY A 684 35.07 48.82 -0.75
CA GLY A 684 34.71 48.23 -2.04
C GLY A 684 35.81 47.40 -2.71
N GLU A 685 36.94 47.16 -2.04
CA GLU A 685 38.11 46.46 -2.58
C GLU A 685 37.96 44.92 -2.45
N GLN A 686 36.80 44.36 -2.82
CA GLN A 686 36.37 42.98 -2.52
C GLN A 686 37.42 41.90 -2.85
N ASN A 687 38.07 41.98 -4.02
CA ASN A 687 39.12 41.03 -4.40
C ASN A 687 40.34 41.05 -3.46
N ARG A 688 40.70 42.22 -2.90
CA ARG A 688 41.79 42.35 -1.92
C ARG A 688 41.31 41.97 -0.52
N ALA A 689 40.06 42.27 -0.18
CA ALA A 689 39.42 41.85 1.07
C ALA A 689 39.38 40.32 1.20
N ALA A 690 38.93 39.61 0.17
CA ALA A 690 38.90 38.13 0.13
C ALA A 690 40.28 37.50 0.37
N VAL A 691 41.35 38.10 -0.16
CA VAL A 691 42.73 37.65 0.09
C VAL A 691 43.17 37.87 1.55
N LYS A 692 42.63 38.88 2.25
CA LYS A 692 42.87 39.06 3.69
C LYS A 692 42.01 38.12 4.53
N PHE A 693 40.74 37.93 4.21
CA PHE A 693 39.89 36.97 4.92
C PHE A 693 40.41 35.53 4.79
N ARG A 694 40.82 35.08 3.60
CA ARG A 694 41.48 33.77 3.43
C ARG A 694 42.80 33.66 4.21
N LYS A 695 43.52 34.77 4.48
CA LYS A 695 44.69 34.79 5.38
C LYS A 695 44.35 34.82 6.87
N ALA A 696 43.28 35.50 7.26
CA ALA A 696 42.77 35.48 8.63
C ALA A 696 42.30 34.07 9.00
N ILE A 697 41.49 33.45 8.14
CA ILE A 697 41.13 32.02 8.19
C ILE A 697 42.40 31.18 8.32
N ALA A 698 43.37 31.31 7.39
CA ALA A 698 44.60 30.50 7.41
C ALA A 698 45.38 30.52 8.74
N GLN A 699 45.22 31.55 9.58
CA GLN A 699 45.81 31.65 10.92
C GLN A 699 44.85 31.27 12.06
N ASP A 700 43.54 31.44 11.88
CA ASP A 700 42.49 30.93 12.77
C ASP A 700 41.36 30.28 11.95
N SER A 701 41.42 28.95 11.85
CA SER A 701 40.48 28.12 11.07
C SER A 701 39.04 28.11 11.60
N ARG A 702 38.76 28.77 12.73
CA ARG A 702 37.44 28.87 13.35
C ARG A 702 36.88 30.29 13.35
N ASN A 703 37.59 31.28 12.81
CA ASN A 703 37.17 32.68 12.87
C ASN A 703 35.86 32.91 12.06
N PRO A 704 34.69 33.11 12.70
CA PRO A 704 33.41 33.11 12.00
C PRO A 704 33.27 34.34 11.09
N LEU A 705 33.74 35.49 11.57
CA LEU A 705 33.74 36.76 10.84
C LEU A 705 34.48 36.65 9.50
N ALA A 706 35.67 36.03 9.49
CA ALA A 706 36.43 35.87 8.26
C ALA A 706 35.76 34.90 7.27
N PHE A 707 34.92 33.95 7.72
CA PHE A 707 34.06 33.17 6.83
C PHE A 707 32.89 34.01 6.32
N HIS A 708 32.08 34.61 7.20
CA HIS A 708 30.89 35.41 6.82
C HIS A 708 31.18 36.48 5.74
N TYR A 709 32.15 37.36 5.98
CA TYR A 709 32.50 38.42 5.02
C TYR A 709 33.16 37.88 3.73
N LEU A 710 33.81 36.71 3.77
CA LEU A 710 34.27 36.02 2.56
C LEU A 710 33.10 35.40 1.78
N GLY A 711 32.08 34.88 2.47
CA GLY A 711 30.86 34.34 1.87
C GLY A 711 30.11 35.41 1.08
N LYS A 712 29.92 36.59 1.69
CA LYS A 712 29.31 37.78 1.04
C LYS A 712 30.04 38.17 -0.24
N ILE A 713 31.38 38.27 -0.22
CA ILE A 713 32.17 38.53 -1.44
C ILE A 713 31.98 37.44 -2.51
N LEU A 714 31.95 36.16 -2.12
CA LEU A 714 31.80 35.04 -3.07
C LEU A 714 30.40 35.01 -3.69
N TYR A 715 29.37 35.32 -2.91
CA TYR A 715 27.97 35.44 -3.33
C TYR A 715 27.76 36.63 -4.27
N GLU A 716 28.33 37.80 -3.96
CA GLU A 716 28.38 38.96 -4.87
C GLU A 716 29.13 38.64 -6.17
N SER A 717 30.21 37.85 -6.08
CA SER A 717 31.02 37.42 -7.22
C SER A 717 30.39 36.27 -8.04
N ASN A 718 29.16 35.84 -7.72
CA ASN A 718 28.47 34.70 -8.31
C ASN A 718 29.29 33.38 -8.28
N ARG A 719 30.17 33.21 -7.27
CA ARG A 719 30.97 31.99 -7.03
C ARG A 719 30.21 31.03 -6.12
N ASN A 720 29.00 30.69 -6.56
CA ASN A 720 27.94 30.14 -5.72
C ASN A 720 28.32 28.84 -4.96
N PRO A 721 29.01 27.85 -5.55
CA PRO A 721 29.46 26.65 -4.80
C PRO A 721 30.49 26.95 -3.70
N GLU A 722 31.31 28.01 -3.83
CA GLU A 722 32.21 28.44 -2.77
C GLU A 722 31.48 29.26 -1.70
N ALA A 723 30.45 30.04 -2.08
CA ALA A 723 29.62 30.77 -1.14
C ALA A 723 28.83 29.83 -0.23
N ASP A 724 28.20 28.78 -0.79
CA ASP A 724 27.51 27.70 -0.06
C ASP A 724 28.39 27.12 1.06
N ILE A 725 29.58 26.64 0.71
CA ILE A 725 30.56 26.07 1.66
C ILE A 725 30.92 27.10 2.73
N VAL A 726 31.21 28.34 2.35
CA VAL A 726 31.72 29.37 3.28
C VAL A 726 30.65 29.83 4.27
N PHE A 727 29.39 30.00 3.85
CA PHE A 727 28.29 30.31 4.77
C PHE A 727 27.97 29.14 5.73
N GLN A 728 27.99 27.89 5.24
CA GLN A 728 27.86 26.72 6.13
C GLN A 728 28.98 26.67 7.19
N PHE A 729 30.20 27.13 6.86
CA PHE A 729 31.30 27.23 7.82
C PHE A 729 31.21 28.43 8.76
N ALA A 730 30.64 29.56 8.31
CA ALA A 730 30.35 30.72 9.15
C ALA A 730 29.33 30.34 10.25
N LEU A 731 28.18 29.78 9.86
CA LEU A 731 27.18 29.21 10.76
C LEU A 731 27.77 28.18 11.74
N LYS A 732 28.57 27.22 11.23
CA LYS A 732 29.15 26.15 12.06
C LYS A 732 30.12 26.63 13.15
N ASN A 733 30.76 27.79 12.96
CA ASN A 733 31.68 28.37 13.94
C ASN A 733 31.14 29.64 14.59
N TYR A 734 29.83 29.90 14.45
CA TYR A 734 29.17 31.10 14.97
C TYR A 734 29.47 31.32 16.47
N LEU A 735 29.67 32.58 16.84
CA LEU A 735 29.89 33.02 18.22
C LEU A 735 28.81 34.03 18.57
N ASP A 736 28.02 33.74 19.59
CA ASP A 736 27.13 34.73 20.20
C ASP A 736 27.93 35.87 20.88
N THR A 737 27.26 36.96 21.24
CA THR A 737 27.90 38.16 21.81
C THR A 737 28.75 37.86 23.06
N ASN A 738 28.35 36.93 23.93
CA ASN A 738 29.11 36.57 25.13
C ASN A 738 30.31 35.70 24.78
N ALA A 739 30.12 34.73 23.88
CA ALA A 739 31.21 33.91 23.36
C ALA A 739 32.26 34.73 22.60
N LEU A 740 31.83 35.76 21.85
CA LEU A 740 32.70 36.72 21.16
C LEU A 740 33.51 37.55 22.15
N GLU A 741 32.90 38.09 23.22
CA GLU A 741 33.65 38.82 24.24
C GLU A 741 34.68 37.92 24.94
N VAL A 742 34.33 36.68 25.30
CA VAL A 742 35.29 35.71 25.87
C VAL A 742 36.43 35.38 24.89
N TYR A 743 36.13 35.28 23.60
CA TYR A 743 37.13 35.08 22.53
C TYR A 743 38.07 36.31 22.40
N ILE A 744 37.53 37.53 22.38
CA ILE A 744 38.31 38.78 22.39
C ILE A 744 39.19 38.86 23.65
N ASP A 745 38.64 38.53 24.81
CA ASP A 745 39.34 38.53 26.09
C ASP A 745 40.44 37.45 26.15
N SER A 746 40.33 36.37 25.37
CA SER A 746 41.39 35.37 25.19
C SER A 746 42.51 35.91 24.30
N ILE A 747 42.16 36.60 23.21
CA ILE A 747 43.12 37.24 22.28
C ILE A 747 43.91 38.34 23.00
N LEU A 748 43.25 39.17 23.82
CA LEU A 748 43.88 40.23 24.61
C LEU A 748 44.85 39.71 25.70
N LYS A 749 44.74 38.44 26.09
CA LYS A 749 45.68 37.75 26.99
C LYS A 749 46.87 37.15 26.22
N VAL A 750 46.66 36.65 25.00
CA VAL A 750 47.71 36.09 24.13
C VAL A 750 48.55 37.19 23.47
N TYR A 751 47.95 38.32 23.12
CA TYR A 751 48.61 39.46 22.46
C TYR A 751 48.46 40.76 23.27
N PRO A 752 49.20 40.95 24.39
CA PRO A 752 49.07 42.14 25.25
C PRO A 752 49.29 43.48 24.52
N ALA A 753 50.03 43.49 23.42
CA ALA A 753 50.19 44.67 22.56
C ALA A 753 48.85 45.23 22.04
N MET A 754 47.82 44.39 21.84
CA MET A 754 46.49 44.84 21.41
C MET A 754 45.79 45.72 22.43
N GLN A 755 46.16 45.66 23.73
CA GLN A 755 45.59 46.53 24.77
C GLN A 755 45.92 48.01 24.53
N GLN A 756 46.95 48.33 23.72
CA GLN A 756 47.30 49.69 23.30
C GLN A 756 46.47 50.19 22.11
N TYR A 757 45.70 49.31 21.47
CA TYR A 757 44.91 49.60 20.25
C TYR A 757 43.43 49.18 20.42
N PRO A 758 42.69 49.76 21.39
CA PRO A 758 41.29 49.38 21.67
C PRO A 758 40.36 49.57 20.48
N SER A 759 40.71 50.46 19.54
CA SER A 759 40.04 50.64 18.25
C SER A 759 39.97 49.37 17.40
N ILE A 760 40.99 48.51 17.43
CA ILE A 760 41.00 47.24 16.68
C ILE A 760 39.95 46.28 17.26
N MET A 761 39.88 46.17 18.59
CA MET A 761 38.88 45.33 19.26
C MET A 761 37.47 45.88 19.09
N ASN A 762 37.30 47.20 19.14
CA ASN A 762 36.02 47.85 18.88
C ASN A 762 35.56 47.62 17.43
N THR A 763 36.48 47.63 16.46
CA THR A 763 36.17 47.29 15.06
C THR A 763 35.68 45.84 14.96
N VAL A 764 36.26 44.88 15.69
CA VAL A 764 35.78 43.48 15.72
C VAL A 764 34.38 43.39 16.34
N ARG A 765 34.12 44.08 17.47
CA ARG A 765 32.81 44.13 18.13
C ARG A 765 31.72 44.74 17.25
N GLN A 766 32.01 45.88 16.62
CA GLN A 766 31.07 46.63 15.77
C GLN A 766 30.72 45.93 14.46
N ASN A 767 31.48 44.91 14.06
CA ASN A 767 31.27 44.16 12.83
C ASN A 767 30.88 42.69 13.09
N HIS A 768 30.48 42.37 14.33
CA HIS A 768 29.72 41.15 14.63
C HIS A 768 28.50 41.08 13.72
N TYR A 769 28.23 39.87 13.22
CA TYR A 769 27.09 39.57 12.37
C TYR A 769 26.22 38.57 13.11
N ASP A 770 24.93 38.50 12.79
CA ASP A 770 24.02 37.50 13.33
C ASP A 770 23.74 36.40 12.31
N GLN A 771 23.65 35.16 12.77
CA GLN A 771 23.66 33.92 11.96
C GLN A 771 22.52 33.83 10.93
N ILE A 772 21.47 34.63 11.05
CA ILE A 772 20.35 34.64 10.11
C ILE A 772 20.74 35.30 8.77
N GLU A 773 21.76 36.17 8.74
CA GLU A 773 22.28 36.69 7.47
C GLU A 773 22.85 35.55 6.61
N ASP A 774 23.63 34.64 7.21
CA ASP A 774 24.18 33.47 6.50
C ASP A 774 23.05 32.54 6.01
N HIS A 775 22.01 32.32 6.82
CA HIS A 775 20.84 31.56 6.38
C HIS A 775 20.08 32.26 5.24
N TYR A 776 19.98 33.59 5.24
CA TYR A 776 19.35 34.37 4.16
C TYR A 776 20.15 34.30 2.86
N PHE A 777 21.48 34.42 2.92
CA PHE A 777 22.31 34.21 1.76
C PHE A 777 22.22 32.78 1.24
N LEU A 778 22.18 31.76 2.10
CA LEU A 778 21.95 30.38 1.67
C LEU A 778 20.56 30.17 1.04
N ALA A 779 19.49 30.69 1.64
CA ALA A 779 18.13 30.58 1.13
C ALA A 779 18.01 31.14 -0.29
N THR A 780 18.42 32.40 -0.46
CA THR A 780 18.42 33.08 -1.76
C THR A 780 19.39 32.46 -2.77
N LEU A 781 20.47 31.80 -2.32
CA LEU A 781 21.37 31.04 -3.20
C LEU A 781 20.71 29.78 -3.76
N TYR A 782 20.00 29.03 -2.91
CA TYR A 782 19.21 27.86 -3.31
C TYR A 782 18.05 28.24 -4.23
N GLU A 783 17.36 29.35 -3.94
CA GLU A 783 16.27 29.87 -4.77
C GLU A 783 16.74 30.27 -6.19
N ARG A 784 17.90 30.93 -6.30
CA ARG A 784 18.57 31.22 -7.61
C ARG A 784 18.94 29.95 -8.40
N TRP A 785 19.12 28.83 -7.71
CA TRP A 785 19.35 27.52 -8.34
C TRP A 785 18.04 26.73 -8.56
N HIS A 786 16.86 27.29 -8.23
CA HIS A 786 15.58 26.59 -8.22
C HIS A 786 15.53 25.38 -7.27
N HIS A 787 16.42 25.32 -6.28
CA HIS A 787 16.44 24.30 -5.21
C HIS A 787 15.42 24.69 -4.13
N TYR A 788 14.14 24.81 -4.52
CA TYR A 788 13.09 25.40 -3.70
C TYR A 788 12.87 24.69 -2.36
N THR A 789 13.12 23.38 -2.27
CA THR A 789 13.05 22.62 -1.02
C THR A 789 14.18 22.98 -0.05
N GLU A 790 15.43 23.09 -0.52
CA GLU A 790 16.53 23.58 0.31
C GLU A 790 16.38 25.07 0.65
N ALA A 791 15.87 25.88 -0.27
CA ALA A 791 15.53 27.29 -0.01
C ALA A 791 14.47 27.42 1.08
N GLU A 792 13.37 26.66 0.99
CA GLU A 792 12.34 26.55 2.02
C GLU A 792 12.92 26.15 3.37
N GLN A 793 13.81 25.16 3.42
CA GLN A 793 14.47 24.75 4.67
C GLN A 793 15.33 25.86 5.29
N GLN A 794 15.95 26.74 4.49
CA GLN A 794 16.66 27.90 5.05
C GLN A 794 15.69 29.02 5.43
N TYR A 795 14.67 29.32 4.62
CA TYR A 795 13.63 30.30 4.96
C TYR A 795 12.86 29.92 6.24
N ARG A 796 12.58 28.63 6.47
CA ARG A 796 12.00 28.15 7.74
C ARG A 796 12.95 28.30 8.93
N LYS A 797 14.28 28.22 8.74
CA LYS A 797 15.27 28.60 9.79
C LYS A 797 15.33 30.12 10.02
N ILE A 798 15.03 30.93 9.01
CA ILE A 798 14.80 32.38 9.13
C ILE A 798 13.42 32.68 9.76
N ILE A 799 12.56 31.66 9.90
CA ILE A 799 11.36 31.63 10.74
C ILE A 799 11.66 30.93 12.11
N ALA A 800 12.93 30.59 12.39
CA ALA A 800 13.42 29.95 13.64
C ALA A 800 14.74 30.50 14.31
N LEU A 801 15.09 31.82 14.25
CA LEU A 801 15.91 32.58 15.26
C LEU A 801 15.39 33.93 16.00
N GLN A 802 14.22 34.56 15.69
CA GLN A 802 13.23 35.44 16.45
C GLN A 802 11.86 35.63 15.69
N PRO A 803 10.65 35.23 16.17
CA PRO A 803 9.51 34.74 15.34
C PRO A 803 8.83 35.75 14.41
N GLY A 804 8.99 37.04 14.66
CA GLY A 804 8.31 38.11 13.93
C GLY A 804 8.93 38.43 12.57
N SER A 805 9.83 37.58 12.06
CA SER A 805 10.59 37.83 10.82
C SER A 805 9.68 38.19 9.66
N VAL A 806 9.71 39.45 9.25
CA VAL A 806 8.98 39.89 8.06
C VAL A 806 9.61 39.24 6.83
N ILE A 807 10.94 39.23 6.73
CA ILE A 807 11.66 38.71 5.56
C ILE A 807 11.56 37.18 5.47
N GLY A 808 11.63 36.43 6.57
CA GLY A 808 11.49 34.97 6.57
C GLY A 808 10.16 34.51 5.99
N TYR A 809 9.05 35.06 6.49
CA TYR A 809 7.73 34.77 5.94
C TYR A 809 7.53 35.35 4.53
N TYR A 810 7.96 36.60 4.27
CA TYR A 810 7.78 37.29 2.98
C TYR A 810 8.45 36.54 1.82
N GLN A 811 9.74 36.20 1.97
CA GLN A 811 10.45 35.47 0.91
C GLN A 811 9.85 34.07 0.73
N LEU A 812 9.48 33.39 1.82
CA LEU A 812 8.87 32.06 1.72
C LEU A 812 7.51 32.10 1.00
N TRP A 813 6.58 33.00 1.37
CA TRP A 813 5.27 33.04 0.70
C TRP A 813 5.37 33.55 -0.74
N ASN A 814 6.31 34.45 -1.05
CA ASN A 814 6.55 34.89 -2.43
C ASN A 814 7.11 33.75 -3.28
N MET A 815 8.06 32.98 -2.75
CA MET A 815 8.57 31.79 -3.42
C MET A 815 7.46 30.75 -3.66
N GLN A 816 6.56 30.54 -2.69
CA GLN A 816 5.37 29.68 -2.87
C GLN A 816 4.39 30.28 -3.91
N GLU A 817 4.18 31.60 -3.97
CA GLU A 817 3.39 32.25 -5.05
C GLU A 817 4.03 32.03 -6.42
N ASP A 818 5.35 32.19 -6.56
CA ASP A 818 6.05 32.15 -7.84
C ASP A 818 6.23 30.72 -8.39
N ILE A 819 6.18 29.68 -7.53
CA ILE A 819 6.06 28.28 -7.96
C ILE A 819 4.60 27.79 -8.07
N GLY A 820 3.61 28.64 -7.79
CA GLY A 820 2.18 28.37 -7.98
C GLY A 820 1.45 27.72 -6.79
N HIS A 821 2.11 27.55 -5.65
CA HIS A 821 1.55 27.02 -4.40
C HIS A 821 0.75 28.10 -3.64
N TYR A 822 -0.28 28.64 -4.29
CA TYR A 822 -1.04 29.78 -3.76
C TYR A 822 -1.73 29.50 -2.43
N LYS A 823 -2.10 28.25 -2.14
CA LYS A 823 -2.74 27.91 -0.85
C LYS A 823 -1.75 27.95 0.31
N ASP A 824 -0.53 27.47 0.11
CA ASP A 824 0.53 27.53 1.11
C ASP A 824 0.99 28.98 1.33
N ALA A 825 1.03 29.79 0.26
CA ALA A 825 1.24 31.23 0.38
C ALA A 825 0.13 31.92 1.22
N GLU A 826 -1.15 31.62 0.96
CA GLU A 826 -2.29 32.14 1.76
C GLU A 826 -2.15 31.78 3.25
N ASP A 827 -1.85 30.51 3.54
CA ASP A 827 -1.72 30.02 4.92
C ASP A 827 -0.47 30.56 5.63
N LEU A 828 0.64 30.79 4.92
CA LEU A 828 1.82 31.48 5.43
C LEU A 828 1.53 32.95 5.78
N ILE A 829 0.80 33.67 4.93
CA ILE A 829 0.40 35.06 5.19
C ILE A 829 -0.58 35.11 6.38
N ARG A 830 -1.50 34.14 6.50
CA ARG A 830 -2.38 33.99 7.67
C ARG A 830 -1.59 33.67 8.95
N ALA A 831 -0.58 32.81 8.89
CA ALA A 831 0.29 32.54 10.04
C ALA A 831 1.09 33.78 10.46
N PHE A 832 1.61 34.56 9.50
CA PHE A 832 2.26 35.84 9.77
C PHE A 832 1.30 36.89 10.36
N ARG A 833 0.03 36.94 9.92
CA ARG A 833 -1.02 37.78 10.54
C ARG A 833 -1.22 37.50 12.03
N VAL A 834 -1.01 36.27 12.51
CA VAL A 834 -1.08 35.96 13.96
C VAL A 834 0.08 36.64 14.73
N LYS A 835 1.25 36.83 14.09
CA LYS A 835 2.43 37.48 14.70
C LYS A 835 2.41 39.01 14.52
N ASN A 836 1.93 39.52 13.38
CA ASN A 836 1.80 40.95 13.08
C ASN A 836 0.45 41.23 12.41
N LYS A 837 -0.61 41.41 13.23
CA LYS A 837 -2.00 41.56 12.77
C LYS A 837 -2.15 42.56 11.62
N LYS A 838 -1.67 43.79 11.81
CA LYS A 838 -1.80 44.86 10.83
C LYS A 838 -1.14 44.49 9.50
N ARG A 839 0.14 44.12 9.50
CA ARG A 839 0.89 43.91 8.25
C ARG A 839 0.48 42.62 7.54
N GLY A 840 0.06 41.59 8.28
CA GLY A 840 -0.54 40.39 7.71
C GLY A 840 -1.94 40.62 7.15
N GLU A 841 -2.72 41.56 7.68
CA GLU A 841 -4.00 41.98 7.08
C GLU A 841 -3.79 42.79 5.79
N GLU A 842 -2.79 43.68 5.77
CA GLU A 842 -2.39 44.44 4.58
C GLU A 842 -1.91 43.49 3.46
N GLU A 843 -1.05 42.50 3.76
CA GLU A 843 -0.55 41.54 2.76
C GLU A 843 -1.56 40.48 2.35
N LEU A 844 -2.46 40.02 3.24
CA LEU A 844 -3.50 39.05 2.86
C LEU A 844 -4.52 39.68 1.89
N TYR A 845 -4.86 40.95 2.09
CA TYR A 845 -5.64 41.73 1.12
C TYR A 845 -4.89 41.92 -0.21
N ALA A 846 -3.58 42.23 -0.16
CA ALA A 846 -2.76 42.35 -1.36
C ALA A 846 -2.65 41.02 -2.14
N PHE A 847 -2.52 39.89 -1.44
CA PHE A 847 -2.51 38.54 -2.00
C PHE A 847 -3.79 38.23 -2.76
N TYR A 848 -4.98 38.41 -2.16
CA TYR A 848 -6.24 38.17 -2.89
C TYR A 848 -6.40 39.08 -4.11
N LYS A 849 -5.86 40.30 -4.05
CA LYS A 849 -5.83 41.22 -5.21
C LYS A 849 -4.86 40.74 -6.30
N ARG A 850 -3.72 40.11 -5.95
CA ARG A 850 -2.83 39.40 -6.90
C ARG A 850 -3.58 38.21 -7.52
N MET A 851 -4.26 37.40 -6.72
CA MET A 851 -5.06 36.25 -7.19
C MET A 851 -6.20 36.68 -8.12
N GLN A 852 -6.92 37.76 -7.80
CA GLN A 852 -8.01 38.29 -8.64
C GLN A 852 -7.54 38.67 -10.05
N TYR A 853 -6.29 39.15 -10.18
CA TYR A 853 -5.69 39.49 -11.48
C TYR A 853 -5.11 38.27 -12.21
N ARG A 854 -4.49 37.32 -11.49
CA ARG A 854 -3.96 36.07 -12.07
C ARG A 854 -5.06 35.08 -12.49
N HIS A 855 -6.19 35.06 -11.77
CA HIS A 855 -7.30 34.10 -11.94
C HIS A 855 -8.66 34.83 -12.06
N PRO A 856 -8.90 35.57 -13.15
CA PRO A 856 -10.06 36.45 -13.29
C PRO A 856 -11.42 35.71 -13.28
N GLU A 857 -11.44 34.40 -13.58
CA GLU A 857 -12.68 33.60 -13.55
C GLU A 857 -13.12 33.23 -12.12
N ALA A 858 -12.19 33.19 -11.16
CA ALA A 858 -12.47 33.02 -9.73
C ALA A 858 -12.60 34.36 -8.97
N ALA A 859 -12.63 35.48 -9.70
CA ALA A 859 -12.41 36.81 -9.14
C ALA A 859 -13.42 37.27 -8.07
N SER A 860 -14.68 36.84 -8.13
CA SER A 860 -15.69 37.24 -7.13
C SER A 860 -15.35 36.65 -5.77
N SER A 861 -15.22 35.31 -5.67
CA SER A 861 -15.05 34.61 -4.40
C SER A 861 -13.84 35.08 -3.58
N TYR A 862 -12.70 35.37 -4.23
CA TYR A 862 -11.52 35.93 -3.56
C TYR A 862 -11.68 37.41 -3.19
N TYR A 863 -12.37 38.20 -4.00
CA TYR A 863 -12.65 39.61 -3.72
C TYR A 863 -13.65 39.76 -2.56
N ASP A 864 -14.74 39.01 -2.60
CA ASP A 864 -15.81 39.02 -1.60
C ASP A 864 -15.29 38.51 -0.24
N ALA A 865 -14.48 37.44 -0.23
CA ALA A 865 -13.79 36.97 0.97
C ALA A 865 -12.77 37.99 1.52
N GLY A 866 -12.00 38.64 0.65
CA GLY A 866 -11.03 39.67 1.06
C GLY A 866 -11.70 40.92 1.65
N VAL A 867 -12.80 41.39 1.06
CA VAL A 867 -13.61 42.51 1.57
C VAL A 867 -14.30 42.13 2.89
N LEU A 868 -14.86 40.93 2.99
CA LEU A 868 -15.49 40.43 4.22
C LEU A 868 -14.48 40.38 5.37
N LEU A 869 -13.31 39.78 5.17
CA LEU A 869 -12.25 39.70 6.20
C LEU A 869 -11.76 41.10 6.63
N TYR A 870 -11.63 42.04 5.70
CA TYR A 870 -11.25 43.43 6.00
C TYR A 870 -12.33 44.16 6.82
N SER A 871 -13.62 43.96 6.50
CA SER A 871 -14.73 44.55 7.28
C SER A 871 -14.83 43.96 8.69
N LEU A 872 -14.68 42.65 8.85
CA LEU A 872 -14.72 41.98 10.17
C LEU A 872 -13.52 42.35 11.05
N ALA A 873 -12.36 42.63 10.46
CA ALA A 873 -11.18 43.07 11.22
C ALA A 873 -11.34 44.44 11.90
N ALA A 874 -12.29 45.27 11.43
CA ALA A 874 -12.57 46.60 11.97
C ALA A 874 -13.46 46.60 13.23
N GLU A 875 -14.20 45.52 13.50
CA GLU A 875 -15.16 45.44 14.61
C GLU A 875 -14.76 44.39 15.67
N ASN A 876 -14.04 44.85 16.70
CA ASN A 876 -13.62 44.12 17.91
C ASN A 876 -12.61 42.94 17.71
N PRO A 877 -11.33 43.09 18.15
CA PRO A 877 -10.29 42.07 17.93
C PRO A 877 -10.44 40.71 18.63
N ASP A 878 -11.22 40.61 19.72
CA ASP A 878 -10.96 39.60 20.77
C ASP A 878 -11.91 38.38 20.81
N GLN A 879 -12.90 38.27 19.90
CA GLN A 879 -13.96 37.26 20.01
C GLN A 879 -13.80 35.97 19.17
N TYR A 880 -12.74 35.83 18.37
CA TYR A 880 -12.58 34.69 17.45
C TYR A 880 -11.36 33.80 17.80
N PRO A 881 -11.52 32.75 18.63
CA PRO A 881 -10.43 31.83 18.96
C PRO A 881 -10.10 30.84 17.84
N ASN A 882 -11.07 30.49 16.98
CA ASN A 882 -10.98 29.37 16.05
C ASN A 882 -10.00 29.57 14.87
N ASP A 883 -9.67 30.81 14.51
CA ASP A 883 -8.84 31.14 13.34
C ASP A 883 -7.32 31.00 13.58
N LYS A 884 -6.90 30.53 14.77
CA LYS A 884 -5.48 30.38 15.14
C LYS A 884 -4.88 29.06 14.63
N LYS A 885 -4.79 28.93 13.31
CA LYS A 885 -3.90 27.96 12.65
C LYS A 885 -2.46 28.48 12.71
N TYR A 886 -1.56 27.75 13.36
CA TYR A 886 -0.12 28.00 13.33
C TYR A 886 0.59 26.75 12.83
N ILE A 887 1.54 26.93 11.91
CA ILE A 887 2.38 25.86 11.36
C ILE A 887 3.71 25.93 12.09
N ALA A 888 4.07 24.86 12.80
CA ALA A 888 5.35 24.75 13.49
C ALA A 888 6.52 24.79 12.46
N PRO A 889 7.47 25.75 12.52
CA PRO A 889 8.51 25.92 11.50
C PRO A 889 9.44 24.71 11.33
N ASP A 890 9.59 23.96 12.41
CA ASP A 890 10.45 22.80 12.65
C ASP A 890 9.85 21.46 12.23
N THR A 891 8.53 21.29 12.37
CA THR A 891 7.83 20.01 12.21
C THR A 891 6.76 20.00 11.12
N GLN A 892 6.40 21.15 10.54
CA GLN A 892 5.31 21.33 9.57
C GLN A 892 3.90 20.90 10.06
N VAL A 893 3.74 20.54 11.34
CA VAL A 893 2.46 20.10 11.91
C VAL A 893 1.50 21.29 12.10
N GLU A 894 0.25 21.12 11.66
CA GLU A 894 -0.84 22.05 11.97
C GLU A 894 -1.26 21.95 13.44
N LYS A 895 -1.21 23.05 14.18
CA LYS A 895 -1.73 23.11 15.56
C LYS A 895 -2.85 24.14 15.68
N TYR A 896 -3.92 23.74 16.38
CA TYR A 896 -5.11 24.54 16.68
C TYR A 896 -5.10 24.90 18.17
N VAL A 897 -5.36 26.16 18.53
CA VAL A 897 -5.30 26.64 19.92
C VAL A 897 -6.66 26.50 20.60
N ILE A 898 -6.78 25.54 21.53
CA ILE A 898 -7.93 25.40 22.44
C ILE A 898 -7.59 26.10 23.76
N GLY A 899 -8.53 26.90 24.31
CA GLY A 899 -8.33 27.62 25.58
C GLY A 899 -8.89 26.87 26.80
N ASP A 900 -8.16 26.96 27.94
CA ASP A 900 -8.40 26.21 29.19
C ASP A 900 -9.66 26.60 29.99
N LYS A 901 -10.84 26.67 29.36
CA LYS A 901 -12.13 26.97 30.02
C LYS A 901 -13.31 26.10 29.57
N MET A 902 -13.05 24.85 29.22
CA MET A 902 -14.09 23.84 28.93
C MET A 902 -14.13 22.65 29.92
N ALA A 903 -13.25 22.61 30.93
CA ALA A 903 -13.24 21.53 31.92
C ALA A 903 -14.42 21.61 32.92
N ASP A 904 -14.87 22.81 33.29
CA ASP A 904 -15.76 23.02 34.44
C ASP A 904 -17.27 23.06 34.10
N ILE A 905 -17.66 22.92 32.82
CA ILE A 905 -19.04 23.21 32.36
C ILE A 905 -19.91 21.95 32.19
N PHE A 906 -19.32 20.76 32.07
CA PHE A 906 -20.06 19.50 31.85
C PHE A 906 -20.51 18.79 33.14
N MET A 907 -20.69 19.52 34.25
CA MET A 907 -21.01 18.98 35.59
C MET A 907 -22.15 19.73 36.33
N ASP A 908 -23.23 20.11 35.63
CA ASP A 908 -24.61 19.79 36.08
C ASP A 908 -25.65 19.95 34.94
N ASN A 909 -26.92 19.69 35.25
CA ASN A 909 -28.01 19.43 34.32
C ASN A 909 -28.89 20.65 33.96
N GLN A 910 -29.66 20.45 32.88
CA GLN A 910 -30.93 21.11 32.47
C GLN A 910 -30.88 22.17 31.35
N LEU A 911 -31.34 21.73 30.17
CA LEU A 911 -32.01 22.57 29.15
C LEU A 911 -33.40 23.00 29.67
N PRO A 912 -33.94 24.17 29.27
CA PRO A 912 -34.81 24.16 28.07
C PRO A 912 -34.88 25.47 27.25
N ALA A 913 -35.63 25.38 26.14
CA ALA A 913 -36.32 26.46 25.40
C ALA A 913 -35.50 27.41 24.49
N SER A 914 -35.45 27.04 23.20
CA SER A 914 -35.33 27.94 22.04
C SER A 914 -36.63 28.76 21.80
N PRO A 915 -36.73 29.69 20.82
CA PRO A 915 -35.72 30.09 19.83
C PRO A 915 -35.56 31.61 19.62
N ASP A 916 -34.57 32.01 18.82
CA ASP A 916 -34.73 33.15 17.91
C ASP A 916 -34.27 32.77 16.50
N LYS A 917 -34.98 33.23 15.47
CA LYS A 917 -34.93 32.67 14.09
C LYS A 917 -33.89 33.32 13.18
N SER A 918 -33.30 34.44 13.60
CA SER A 918 -32.26 35.16 12.85
C SER A 918 -30.95 34.37 12.75
N TYR A 919 -30.53 33.71 13.84
CA TYR A 919 -29.31 32.89 13.86
C TYR A 919 -29.42 31.67 12.93
N GLN A 920 -30.59 31.01 12.91
CA GLN A 920 -30.81 29.88 12.03
C GLN A 920 -30.82 30.30 10.56
N ALA A 921 -31.46 31.42 10.20
CA ALA A 921 -31.39 31.95 8.84
C ALA A 921 -29.95 32.29 8.38
N GLY A 922 -29.08 32.73 9.30
CA GLY A 922 -27.65 32.89 9.04
C GLY A 922 -26.95 31.56 8.73
N ILE A 923 -27.21 30.53 9.55
CA ILE A 923 -26.68 29.17 9.31
C ILE A 923 -27.23 28.55 8.02
N ASP A 924 -28.50 28.80 7.69
CA ASP A 924 -29.13 28.26 6.48
C ASP A 924 -28.65 29.00 5.21
N ILE A 925 -28.22 30.26 5.32
CA ILE A 925 -27.47 30.97 4.26
C ILE A 925 -26.04 30.43 4.14
N ILE A 926 -25.33 30.18 5.26
CA ILE A 926 -24.00 29.56 5.24
C ILE A 926 -24.07 28.17 4.59
N LYS A 927 -25.06 27.35 4.96
CA LYS A 927 -25.34 26.05 4.31
C LYS A 927 -25.67 26.19 2.84
N SER A 928 -26.62 27.04 2.46
CA SER A 928 -26.99 27.16 1.04
C SER A 928 -25.88 27.74 0.16
N VAL A 929 -24.92 28.49 0.71
CA VAL A 929 -23.66 28.85 0.02
C VAL A 929 -22.69 27.67 -0.06
N GLN A 930 -22.53 26.88 1.01
CA GLN A 930 -21.75 25.63 1.00
C GLN A 930 -22.34 24.55 0.08
N GLU A 931 -23.66 24.54 -0.14
CA GLU A 931 -24.38 23.57 -0.97
C GLU A 931 -24.44 23.98 -2.45
N ASN A 932 -24.31 25.28 -2.77
CA ASN A 932 -24.38 25.79 -4.16
C ASN A 932 -23.03 26.24 -4.74
N ILE A 933 -21.99 26.47 -3.92
CA ILE A 933 -20.61 26.36 -4.41
C ILE A 933 -20.16 24.92 -4.23
N LYS A 934 -20.30 24.13 -5.30
CA LYS A 934 -19.64 22.81 -5.41
C LYS A 934 -18.12 22.98 -5.55
N LEU A 935 -17.46 23.35 -4.45
CA LEU A 935 -16.22 22.69 -4.10
C LEU A 935 -16.53 21.19 -4.05
N ALA A 936 -15.75 20.37 -4.74
CA ALA A 936 -15.84 18.92 -4.60
C ALA A 936 -15.72 18.56 -3.10
N PRO A 937 -16.47 17.56 -2.60
CA PRO A 937 -16.53 17.27 -1.17
C PRO A 937 -15.12 17.08 -0.61
N ALA A 938 -14.87 17.65 0.57
CA ALA A 938 -13.54 17.76 1.16
C ALA A 938 -12.75 16.45 1.04
N ILE A 939 -11.68 16.49 0.24
CA ILE A 939 -11.03 15.30 -0.31
C ILE A 939 -10.63 14.35 0.82
N GLN A 940 -11.29 13.19 0.90
CA GLN A 940 -11.04 12.19 1.97
C GLN A 940 -9.61 11.62 1.94
N TYR A 941 -8.93 11.72 0.80
CA TYR A 941 -7.53 11.34 0.61
C TYR A 941 -6.80 12.43 -0.19
N PRO A 942 -6.40 13.56 0.42
CA PRO A 942 -6.02 14.80 -0.29
C PRO A 942 -4.96 14.59 -1.39
N MET A 943 -3.98 13.72 -1.12
CA MET A 943 -2.94 13.38 -2.09
C MET A 943 -3.46 12.54 -3.28
N THR A 944 -4.41 11.62 -3.08
CA THR A 944 -4.86 10.70 -4.14
C THR A 944 -5.72 11.42 -5.18
N GLU A 945 -6.72 12.20 -4.76
CA GLU A 945 -7.57 12.94 -5.70
C GLU A 945 -6.81 14.12 -6.31
N GLY A 946 -5.89 14.75 -5.56
CA GLY A 946 -4.96 15.75 -6.08
C GLY A 946 -4.07 15.18 -7.21
N ILE A 947 -3.47 14.01 -7.01
CA ILE A 947 -2.73 13.28 -8.03
C ILE A 947 -3.63 12.94 -9.22
N GLU A 948 -4.83 12.41 -9.01
CA GLU A 948 -5.74 12.11 -10.11
C GLU A 948 -6.11 13.35 -10.93
N ASN A 949 -6.34 14.50 -10.29
CA ASN A 949 -6.73 15.72 -10.97
C ASN A 949 -5.54 16.37 -11.70
N LEU A 950 -4.31 16.26 -11.16
CA LEU A 950 -3.09 16.64 -11.87
C LEU A 950 -2.77 15.69 -13.04
N VAL A 951 -3.00 14.38 -12.91
CA VAL A 951 -2.86 13.41 -14.02
C VAL A 951 -3.95 13.61 -15.10
N LYS A 952 -5.17 14.02 -14.72
CA LYS A 952 -6.19 14.49 -15.67
C LYS A 952 -5.70 15.75 -16.39
N ALA A 953 -5.15 16.74 -15.69
CA ALA A 953 -4.57 17.94 -16.33
C ALA A 953 -3.40 17.62 -17.29
N ASP A 954 -2.48 16.73 -16.89
CA ASP A 954 -1.36 16.25 -17.72
C ASP A 954 -1.82 15.52 -19.00
N SER A 955 -2.96 14.82 -18.93
CA SER A 955 -3.52 14.08 -20.07
C SER A 955 -4.40 14.91 -21.02
N LEU A 956 -4.83 16.11 -20.63
CA LEU A 956 -5.57 17.03 -21.50
C LEU A 956 -4.68 17.68 -22.57
N GLY A 957 -3.40 17.90 -22.29
CA GLY A 957 -2.40 18.34 -23.30
C GLY A 957 -2.49 19.79 -23.77
N ASP A 958 -3.53 20.54 -23.43
CA ASP A 958 -3.75 21.95 -23.83
C ASP A 958 -2.85 22.98 -23.10
N PHE A 959 -1.96 22.53 -22.22
CA PHE A 959 -1.06 23.38 -21.40
C PHE A 959 0.31 23.59 -22.07
N ASP A 960 1.01 24.68 -21.72
CA ASP A 960 2.39 24.90 -22.20
C ASP A 960 3.41 23.98 -21.51
N GLN A 961 4.62 23.86 -22.09
CA GLN A 961 5.64 22.92 -21.61
C GLN A 961 6.13 23.18 -20.18
N ASN A 962 6.07 24.42 -19.68
CA ASN A 962 6.40 24.75 -18.29
C ASN A 962 5.26 24.37 -17.35
N ALA A 963 4.01 24.65 -17.73
CA ALA A 963 2.84 24.22 -16.97
C ALA A 963 2.77 22.68 -16.86
N ILE A 964 3.01 21.96 -17.96
CA ILE A 964 3.10 20.48 -17.93
C ILE A 964 4.29 20.03 -17.06
N ALA A 965 5.46 20.68 -17.14
CA ALA A 965 6.60 20.33 -16.28
C ALA A 965 6.28 20.52 -14.79
N ALA A 966 5.64 21.63 -14.41
CA ALA A 966 5.23 21.91 -13.03
C ALA A 966 4.18 20.91 -12.53
N ILE A 967 3.15 20.60 -13.34
CA ILE A 967 2.16 19.55 -13.03
C ILE A 967 2.86 18.22 -12.75
N ASN A 968 3.85 17.84 -13.56
CA ASN A 968 4.60 16.60 -13.36
C ASN A 968 5.53 16.64 -12.13
N ASP A 969 6.13 17.79 -11.80
CA ASP A 969 6.92 17.94 -10.57
C ASP A 969 6.04 17.82 -9.32
N MET A 970 4.85 18.44 -9.33
CA MET A 970 3.86 18.35 -8.24
C MET A 970 3.30 16.93 -8.07
N ILE A 971 3.03 16.20 -9.15
CA ILE A 971 2.67 14.77 -9.07
C ILE A 971 3.84 13.95 -8.49
N GLY A 972 5.07 14.31 -8.84
CA GLY A 972 6.29 13.75 -8.25
C GLY A 972 6.33 13.94 -6.73
N ASP A 973 6.20 15.18 -6.26
CA ASP A 973 6.22 15.53 -4.84
C ASP A 973 5.13 14.80 -4.05
N LEU A 974 3.89 14.81 -4.54
CA LEU A 974 2.77 14.12 -3.89
C LEU A 974 3.01 12.60 -3.81
N TYR A 975 3.64 11.99 -4.81
CA TYR A 975 4.02 10.58 -4.73
C TYR A 975 5.19 10.33 -3.77
N VAL A 976 6.18 11.23 -3.63
CA VAL A 976 7.21 11.10 -2.58
C VAL A 976 6.58 11.21 -1.19
N TRP A 977 5.65 12.15 -0.99
CA TRP A 977 4.92 12.34 0.26
C TRP A 977 4.05 11.12 0.64
N GLN A 978 3.49 10.42 -0.34
CA GLN A 978 2.83 9.11 -0.14
C GLN A 978 3.81 7.95 0.16
N GLY A 979 5.13 8.18 0.18
CA GLY A 979 6.15 7.13 0.26
C GLY A 979 6.30 6.30 -1.02
N LEU A 980 5.67 6.74 -2.12
CA LEU A 980 5.62 6.07 -3.43
C LEU A 980 6.68 6.65 -4.39
N SER A 981 7.92 6.82 -3.92
CA SER A 981 9.07 7.22 -4.74
C SER A 981 9.19 6.49 -6.11
N PRO A 982 8.81 5.20 -6.28
CA PRO A 982 8.81 4.55 -7.60
C PRO A 982 7.87 5.20 -8.63
N LYS A 983 6.73 5.74 -8.18
CA LYS A 983 5.80 6.49 -9.05
C LYS A 983 6.35 7.89 -9.32
N ALA A 984 6.77 8.59 -8.26
CA ALA A 984 7.30 9.94 -8.33
C ALA A 984 8.39 10.11 -9.40
N LEU A 985 9.32 9.16 -9.43
CA LEU A 985 10.40 9.07 -10.42
C LEU A 985 9.93 9.31 -11.87
N THR A 986 8.82 8.70 -12.27
CA THR A 986 8.33 8.76 -13.66
C THR A 986 7.92 10.19 -14.03
N TYR A 987 7.28 10.89 -13.09
CA TYR A 987 6.82 12.26 -13.27
C TYR A 987 7.97 13.26 -13.13
N TYR A 988 8.87 13.10 -12.15
CA TYR A 988 10.12 13.89 -12.09
C TYR A 988 10.98 13.74 -13.34
N GLN A 989 11.07 12.54 -13.93
CA GLN A 989 11.84 12.32 -15.15
C GLN A 989 11.15 12.93 -16.39
N LYS A 990 9.81 12.93 -16.45
CA LYS A 990 9.05 13.70 -17.46
C LYS A 990 9.22 15.21 -17.27
N ALA A 991 9.13 15.72 -16.04
CA ALA A 991 9.35 17.13 -15.71
C ALA A 991 10.79 17.59 -16.03
N ALA A 992 11.82 16.81 -15.68
CA ALA A 992 13.22 17.11 -15.99
C ALA A 992 13.56 17.01 -17.50
N ASN A 993 12.75 16.29 -18.28
CA ASN A 993 12.86 16.27 -19.75
C ASN A 993 12.17 17.48 -20.40
N LEU A 994 11.08 17.99 -19.82
CA LEU A 994 10.36 19.18 -20.29
C LEU A 994 11.05 20.49 -19.89
N GLN A 995 11.55 20.57 -18.65
CA GLN A 995 12.41 21.64 -18.15
C GLN A 995 13.84 21.12 -17.92
N PRO A 996 14.63 20.86 -18.99
CA PRO A 996 16.00 20.40 -18.82
C PRO A 996 16.89 21.41 -18.10
N GLY A 997 16.49 22.69 -18.07
CA GLY A 997 17.14 23.77 -17.32
C GLY A 997 16.91 23.73 -15.80
N ASN A 998 15.90 23.04 -15.28
CA ASN A 998 15.55 23.12 -13.87
C ASN A 998 16.41 22.18 -13.00
N ALA A 999 17.28 22.77 -12.15
CA ALA A 999 18.18 22.00 -11.29
C ALA A 999 17.48 21.39 -10.07
N GLY A 1000 16.44 22.04 -9.53
CA GLY A 1000 15.61 21.51 -8.44
C GLY A 1000 14.91 20.20 -8.82
N ILE A 1001 14.24 20.17 -9.99
CA ILE A 1001 13.61 18.94 -10.50
C ILE A 1001 14.66 17.85 -10.73
N ARG A 1002 15.88 18.21 -11.17
CA ARG A 1002 16.99 17.23 -11.28
C ARG A 1002 17.46 16.73 -9.91
N LEU A 1003 17.46 17.53 -8.84
CA LEU A 1003 17.78 17.07 -7.49
C LEU A 1003 16.67 16.19 -6.90
N LYS A 1004 15.39 16.55 -7.09
CA LYS A 1004 14.26 15.68 -6.76
C LYS A 1004 14.34 14.35 -7.52
N LEU A 1005 14.72 14.38 -8.80
CA LEU A 1005 14.98 13.18 -9.59
C LEU A 1005 16.20 12.39 -9.10
N VAL A 1006 17.30 13.05 -8.69
CA VAL A 1006 18.45 12.38 -8.04
C VAL A 1006 17.99 11.64 -6.80
N ASP A 1007 17.23 12.29 -5.92
CA ASP A 1007 16.84 11.68 -4.64
C ASP A 1007 15.74 10.64 -4.82
N ALA A 1008 14.81 10.80 -5.76
CA ALA A 1008 13.92 9.73 -6.19
C ALA A 1008 14.68 8.54 -6.82
N CYS A 1009 15.72 8.79 -7.63
CA CYS A 1009 16.60 7.73 -8.13
C CYS A 1009 17.36 7.04 -6.98
N ASN A 1010 17.84 7.79 -5.99
CA ASN A 1010 18.57 7.27 -4.83
C ASN A 1010 17.67 6.44 -3.92
N ASP A 1011 16.46 6.91 -3.64
CA ASP A 1011 15.41 6.17 -2.95
C ASP A 1011 15.09 4.88 -3.69
N ASN A 1012 14.97 4.94 -5.03
CA ASN A 1012 14.63 3.78 -5.83
C ASN A 1012 15.79 2.82 -6.14
N PHE A 1013 17.03 3.25 -5.92
CA PHE A 1013 18.31 2.59 -6.29
C PHE A 1013 18.65 2.56 -7.78
N TYR A 1014 18.05 3.47 -8.55
CA TYR A 1014 18.48 3.78 -9.92
C TYR A 1014 19.74 4.66 -9.90
N PHE A 1015 20.82 4.13 -9.32
CA PHE A 1015 22.10 4.83 -9.13
C PHE A 1015 22.73 5.28 -10.45
N SER A 1016 22.48 4.56 -11.55
CA SER A 1016 22.84 4.96 -12.92
C SER A 1016 22.23 6.31 -13.29
N ASP A 1017 20.96 6.49 -13.00
CA ASP A 1017 20.15 7.63 -13.43
C ASP A 1017 20.36 8.81 -12.49
N ALA A 1018 20.50 8.55 -11.19
CA ALA A 1018 20.99 9.52 -10.21
C ALA A 1018 22.35 10.08 -10.62
N TRP A 1019 23.29 9.22 -11.07
CA TRP A 1019 24.60 9.65 -11.54
C TRP A 1019 24.48 10.55 -12.77
N VAL A 1020 23.70 10.18 -13.79
CA VAL A 1020 23.49 11.03 -14.99
C VAL A 1020 22.96 12.42 -14.61
N GLN A 1021 22.04 12.52 -13.65
CA GLN A 1021 21.55 13.81 -13.17
C GLN A 1021 22.62 14.59 -12.38
N LEU A 1022 23.31 13.95 -11.43
CA LEU A 1022 24.39 14.55 -10.65
C LEU A 1022 25.53 15.07 -11.55
N ASP A 1023 25.90 14.32 -12.58
CA ASP A 1023 26.94 14.70 -13.54
C ASP A 1023 26.50 15.91 -14.37
N SER A 1024 25.23 15.95 -14.80
CA SER A 1024 24.65 17.12 -15.48
C SER A 1024 24.65 18.38 -14.60
N LEU A 1025 24.36 18.26 -13.30
CA LEU A 1025 24.39 19.38 -12.35
C LEU A 1025 25.83 19.85 -12.09
N TYR A 1026 26.77 18.90 -12.04
CA TYR A 1026 28.20 19.17 -11.89
C TYR A 1026 28.77 19.98 -13.06
N TYR A 1027 28.56 19.53 -14.31
CA TYR A 1027 29.05 20.27 -15.49
C TYR A 1027 28.43 21.68 -15.62
N ARG A 1028 27.23 21.89 -15.08
CA ARG A 1028 26.53 23.19 -15.09
C ARG A 1028 26.91 24.12 -13.93
N LYS A 1029 27.66 23.63 -12.93
CA LYS A 1029 28.01 24.34 -11.68
C LYS A 1029 26.79 24.68 -10.80
N GLU A 1030 25.78 23.82 -10.87
CA GLU A 1030 24.55 23.87 -10.07
C GLU A 1030 24.56 22.80 -8.95
N ILE A 1031 25.57 21.93 -8.94
CA ILE A 1031 25.73 20.94 -7.86
C ILE A 1031 26.19 21.62 -6.56
N ASN A 1032 25.54 21.30 -5.44
CA ASN A 1032 26.01 21.69 -4.11
C ASN A 1032 27.10 20.72 -3.60
N PHE A 1033 27.85 21.13 -2.57
CA PHE A 1033 29.00 20.36 -2.06
C PHE A 1033 28.63 18.94 -1.60
N ALA A 1034 27.48 18.77 -0.94
CA ALA A 1034 27.02 17.46 -0.46
C ALA A 1034 26.72 16.50 -1.63
N LYS A 1035 26.07 17.00 -2.68
CA LYS A 1035 25.77 16.22 -3.90
C LYS A 1035 27.05 15.94 -4.71
N GLN A 1036 28.07 16.79 -4.68
CA GLN A 1036 29.40 16.50 -5.28
C GLN A 1036 30.14 15.38 -4.53
N LEU A 1037 30.07 15.34 -3.20
CA LEU A 1037 30.59 14.20 -2.41
C LEU A 1037 29.78 12.92 -2.68
N LEU A 1038 28.48 13.02 -2.93
CA LEU A 1038 27.64 11.88 -3.32
C LEU A 1038 28.01 11.32 -4.71
N LEU A 1039 28.22 12.20 -5.70
CA LEU A 1039 28.74 11.85 -7.02
C LEU A 1039 30.12 11.16 -6.92
N SER A 1040 31.00 11.68 -6.04
CA SER A 1040 32.29 11.06 -5.72
C SER A 1040 32.12 9.66 -5.12
N LYS A 1041 31.18 9.48 -4.20
CA LYS A 1041 30.83 8.19 -3.58
C LYS A 1041 30.31 7.18 -4.62
N TYR A 1042 29.47 7.60 -5.58
CA TYR A 1042 29.03 6.72 -6.67
C TYR A 1042 30.17 6.34 -7.63
N CYS A 1043 31.10 7.27 -7.93
CA CYS A 1043 32.31 6.94 -8.67
C CYS A 1043 33.16 5.87 -7.94
N ILE A 1044 33.28 5.94 -6.61
CA ILE A 1044 33.96 4.90 -5.79
C ILE A 1044 33.22 3.56 -5.88
N HIS A 1045 31.89 3.54 -5.72
CA HIS A 1045 31.11 2.30 -5.75
C HIS A 1045 31.09 1.63 -7.13
N ALA A 1046 31.17 2.41 -8.21
CA ALA A 1046 31.29 1.93 -9.59
C ALA A 1046 32.73 1.61 -10.03
N GLY A 1047 33.73 1.73 -9.14
CA GLY A 1047 35.14 1.47 -9.44
C GLY A 1047 35.83 2.53 -10.30
N GLN A 1048 35.19 3.68 -10.57
CA GLN A 1048 35.79 4.82 -11.26
C GLN A 1048 36.66 5.66 -10.30
N PHE A 1049 37.68 5.03 -9.73
CA PHE A 1049 38.51 5.62 -8.66
C PHE A 1049 39.24 6.90 -9.11
N ASP A 1050 39.74 6.98 -10.35
CA ASP A 1050 40.41 8.18 -10.87
C ASP A 1050 39.46 9.39 -10.97
N ARG A 1051 38.19 9.14 -11.30
CA ARG A 1051 37.13 10.16 -11.35
C ARG A 1051 36.73 10.61 -9.96
N ALA A 1052 36.61 9.67 -9.02
CA ALA A 1052 36.37 9.97 -7.61
C ALA A 1052 37.52 10.82 -7.02
N ALA A 1053 38.78 10.45 -7.26
CA ALA A 1053 39.95 11.20 -6.82
C ALA A 1053 39.95 12.63 -7.39
N SER A 1054 39.60 12.79 -8.67
CA SER A 1054 39.51 14.10 -9.34
C SER A 1054 38.44 14.99 -8.69
N LEU A 1055 37.23 14.46 -8.46
CA LEU A 1055 36.14 15.18 -7.79
C LEU A 1055 36.48 15.54 -6.33
N LEU A 1056 37.18 14.65 -5.61
CA LEU A 1056 37.60 14.88 -4.23
C LEU A 1056 38.73 15.91 -4.10
N GLU A 1057 39.67 15.95 -5.05
CA GLU A 1057 40.71 16.99 -5.12
C GLU A 1057 40.14 18.35 -5.55
N GLU A 1058 39.14 18.38 -6.43
CA GLU A 1058 38.41 19.63 -6.74
C GLU A 1058 37.60 20.14 -5.54
N ALA A 1059 36.83 19.26 -4.89
CA ALA A 1059 36.07 19.60 -3.67
C ALA A 1059 36.98 20.12 -2.54
N LYS A 1060 38.21 19.61 -2.48
CA LYS A 1060 39.30 20.08 -1.60
C LYS A 1060 39.93 21.39 -2.08
N SER A 1061 39.91 21.71 -3.37
CA SER A 1061 40.44 22.99 -3.88
C SER A 1061 39.62 24.21 -3.43
N PHE A 1062 38.33 24.02 -3.13
CA PHE A 1062 37.46 25.06 -2.59
C PHE A 1062 37.77 25.41 -1.12
N TYR A 1063 38.48 24.55 -0.36
CA TYR A 1063 38.63 24.70 1.10
C TYR A 1063 40.04 24.32 1.61
N PRO A 1064 40.80 25.23 2.26
CA PRO A 1064 42.23 25.04 2.53
C PRO A 1064 42.59 24.10 3.70
N TYR A 1065 41.66 23.29 4.23
CA TYR A 1065 41.92 22.36 5.35
C TYR A 1065 41.45 20.92 5.08
N PRO A 1066 41.95 19.92 5.83
CA PRO A 1066 41.49 18.53 5.71
C PRO A 1066 40.02 18.38 6.13
N TYR A 1067 39.11 18.38 5.15
CA TYR A 1067 37.70 18.07 5.38
C TYR A 1067 37.55 16.58 5.71
N SER A 1068 36.99 16.24 6.87
CA SER A 1068 36.97 14.87 7.38
C SER A 1068 36.30 13.87 6.43
N ALA A 1069 35.18 14.24 5.78
CA ALA A 1069 34.53 13.36 4.81
C ALA A 1069 35.36 13.15 3.52
N ILE A 1070 36.15 14.13 3.07
CA ILE A 1070 37.05 13.96 1.91
C ILE A 1070 38.18 12.99 2.28
N THR A 1071 38.74 13.12 3.48
CA THR A 1071 39.78 12.20 3.98
C THR A 1071 39.24 10.77 4.18
N ASP A 1072 38.03 10.62 4.70
CA ASP A 1072 37.36 9.32 4.85
C ASP A 1072 37.02 8.69 3.49
N LEU A 1073 36.44 9.45 2.54
CA LEU A 1073 36.15 8.95 1.19
C LEU A 1073 37.43 8.52 0.45
N ASN A 1074 38.54 9.24 0.59
CA ASN A 1074 39.85 8.79 0.05
C ASN A 1074 40.36 7.50 0.73
N GLY A 1075 40.23 7.39 2.05
CA GLY A 1075 40.56 6.15 2.78
C GLY A 1075 39.74 4.96 2.29
N ARG A 1076 38.42 5.15 2.12
CA ARG A 1076 37.48 4.14 1.60
C ARG A 1076 37.75 3.80 0.14
N MET A 1077 38.09 4.78 -0.69
CA MET A 1077 38.45 4.59 -2.10
C MET A 1077 39.62 3.61 -2.22
N HIS A 1078 40.74 3.87 -1.56
CA HIS A 1078 41.89 2.96 -1.57
C HIS A 1078 41.58 1.61 -0.90
N LEU A 1079 40.74 1.58 0.15
CA LEU A 1079 40.33 0.33 0.79
C LEU A 1079 39.52 -0.57 -0.16
N LEU A 1080 38.59 0.01 -0.93
CA LEU A 1080 37.74 -0.69 -1.90
C LEU A 1080 38.50 -1.05 -3.19
N ALA A 1081 39.46 -0.23 -3.61
CA ALA A 1081 40.42 -0.55 -4.66
C ALA A 1081 41.40 -1.69 -4.29
N GLY A 1082 41.33 -2.22 -3.06
CA GLY A 1082 42.19 -3.31 -2.60
C GLY A 1082 43.57 -2.87 -2.12
N GLU A 1083 43.77 -1.59 -1.84
CA GLU A 1083 45.04 -0.93 -1.51
C GLU A 1083 45.13 -0.48 -0.04
N PRO A 1084 45.03 -1.40 0.95
CA PRO A 1084 44.92 -1.02 2.37
C PRO A 1084 46.14 -0.25 2.89
N GLU A 1085 47.32 -0.41 2.28
CA GLU A 1085 48.52 0.33 2.67
C GLU A 1085 48.48 1.81 2.22
N LYS A 1086 47.75 2.15 1.15
CA LYS A 1086 47.45 3.53 0.76
C LYS A 1086 46.29 4.13 1.56
N ALA A 1087 45.30 3.31 1.96
CA ALA A 1087 44.19 3.74 2.80
C ALA A 1087 44.63 4.18 4.21
N MET A 1088 45.64 3.51 4.79
CA MET A 1088 46.10 3.74 6.16
C MET A 1088 46.58 5.18 6.44
N PRO A 1089 47.40 5.84 5.59
CA PRO A 1089 47.70 7.27 5.70
C PRO A 1089 46.47 8.18 5.82
N PHE A 1090 45.41 7.94 5.03
CA PHE A 1090 44.18 8.72 5.11
C PHE A 1090 43.44 8.48 6.44
N TYR A 1091 43.34 7.23 6.90
CA TYR A 1091 42.73 6.95 8.20
C TYR A 1091 43.52 7.50 9.40
N PHE A 1092 44.85 7.59 9.31
CA PHE A 1092 45.66 8.29 10.31
C PHE A 1092 45.50 9.82 10.24
N GLY A 1093 45.46 10.40 9.04
CA GLY A 1093 45.18 11.83 8.84
C GLY A 1093 43.79 12.22 9.36
N TYR A 1094 42.77 11.39 9.07
CA TYR A 1094 41.42 11.53 9.59
C TYR A 1094 41.42 11.54 11.13
N LEU A 1095 42.10 10.57 11.77
CA LEU A 1095 42.19 10.51 13.23
C LEU A 1095 43.04 11.62 13.87
N SER A 1096 43.92 12.30 13.13
CA SER A 1096 44.59 13.52 13.63
C SER A 1096 43.71 14.78 13.63
N VAL A 1097 42.48 14.69 13.10
CA VAL A 1097 41.46 15.74 13.15
C VAL A 1097 40.25 15.29 13.96
N GLN A 1098 39.84 14.03 13.81
CA GLN A 1098 38.76 13.38 14.54
C GLN A 1098 39.34 12.48 15.63
N GLU A 1099 40.04 13.10 16.59
CA GLU A 1099 40.78 12.38 17.63
C GLU A 1099 39.92 11.45 18.50
N ASN A 1100 38.59 11.55 18.50
CA ASN A 1100 37.71 10.66 19.26
C ASN A 1100 36.90 9.66 18.39
N ASP A 1101 37.05 9.64 17.06
CA ASP A 1101 36.32 8.64 16.27
C ASP A 1101 36.81 7.21 16.57
N TYR A 1102 35.86 6.39 17.01
CA TYR A 1102 36.05 5.00 17.34
C TYR A 1102 35.89 4.08 16.11
N ASN A 1103 35.16 4.51 15.07
CA ASN A 1103 34.89 3.70 13.87
C ASN A 1103 36.15 3.53 13.01
N THR A 1104 36.89 4.61 12.78
CA THR A 1104 38.17 4.59 12.05
C THR A 1104 39.24 3.84 12.84
N ARG A 1105 39.27 3.98 14.18
CA ARG A 1105 40.15 3.18 15.05
C ARG A 1105 39.90 1.68 14.92
N TYR A 1106 38.65 1.25 14.98
CA TYR A 1106 38.29 -0.15 14.79
C TYR A 1106 38.59 -0.64 13.36
N THR A 1107 38.40 0.22 12.35
CA THR A 1107 38.80 -0.08 10.97
C THR A 1107 40.32 -0.29 10.84
N ILE A 1108 41.14 0.56 11.45
CA ILE A 1108 42.60 0.36 11.57
C ILE A 1108 42.93 -0.96 12.30
N ALA A 1109 42.19 -1.27 13.38
CA ALA A 1109 42.34 -2.52 14.12
C ALA A 1109 42.06 -3.76 13.25
N ARG A 1110 40.98 -3.74 12.46
CA ARG A 1110 40.64 -4.77 11.45
C ARG A 1110 41.70 -4.89 10.36
N LEU A 1111 42.24 -3.78 9.88
CA LEU A 1111 43.31 -3.80 8.87
C LEU A 1111 44.59 -4.45 9.42
N TYR A 1112 44.96 -4.18 10.68
CA TYR A 1112 46.04 -4.89 11.34
C TYR A 1112 45.71 -6.37 11.61
N ALA A 1113 44.45 -6.72 11.92
CA ALA A 1113 44.03 -8.12 12.08
C ALA A 1113 44.13 -8.90 10.76
N LYS A 1114 43.59 -8.34 9.66
CA LYS A 1114 43.68 -8.88 8.29
C LYS A 1114 45.13 -9.03 7.83
N ALA A 1115 46.01 -8.10 8.21
CA ALA A 1115 47.46 -8.17 7.92
C ALA A 1115 48.25 -9.07 8.88
N GLY A 1116 47.61 -9.84 9.77
CA GLY A 1116 48.27 -10.74 10.73
C GLY A 1116 49.08 -10.03 11.83
N LYS A 1117 49.00 -8.71 11.93
CA LYS A 1117 49.79 -7.86 12.85
C LYS A 1117 49.12 -7.80 14.23
N THR A 1118 48.88 -8.97 14.83
CA THR A 1118 48.04 -9.21 16.03
C THR A 1118 48.24 -8.21 17.16
N LYS A 1119 49.48 -7.88 17.54
CA LYS A 1119 49.74 -6.90 18.62
C LYS A 1119 49.13 -5.53 18.30
N LYS A 1120 49.36 -5.02 17.09
CA LYS A 1120 48.79 -3.75 16.62
C LYS A 1120 47.27 -3.82 16.46
N ALA A 1121 46.73 -4.97 16.05
CA ALA A 1121 45.28 -5.17 15.98
C ALA A 1121 44.63 -5.01 17.36
N PHE A 1122 45.20 -5.62 18.40
CA PHE A 1122 44.71 -5.46 19.78
C PHE A 1122 45.00 -4.07 20.38
N GLU A 1123 46.15 -3.45 20.09
CA GLU A 1123 46.45 -2.06 20.49
C GLU A 1123 45.46 -1.04 19.92
N TRP A 1124 45.02 -1.22 18.66
CA TRP A 1124 44.03 -0.33 18.03
C TRP A 1124 42.58 -0.69 18.37
N LEU A 1125 42.30 -1.96 18.67
CA LEU A 1125 41.01 -2.39 19.23
C LEU A 1125 40.80 -1.76 20.61
N ASP A 1126 41.75 -1.92 21.53
CA ASP A 1126 41.70 -1.32 22.87
C ASP A 1126 41.50 0.20 22.80
N LYS A 1127 42.23 0.90 21.92
CA LYS A 1127 42.01 2.32 21.63
C LYS A 1127 40.62 2.65 21.08
N ALA A 1128 39.98 1.76 20.33
CA ALA A 1128 38.62 1.96 19.84
C ALA A 1128 37.60 1.83 20.99
N LEU A 1129 37.74 0.78 21.82
CA LEU A 1129 36.90 0.56 22.99
C LEU A 1129 37.02 1.72 24.00
N GLN A 1130 38.24 2.19 24.27
CA GLN A 1130 38.54 3.37 25.11
C GLN A 1130 37.85 4.67 24.64
N GLN A 1131 37.45 4.73 23.36
CA GLN A 1131 36.82 5.90 22.73
C GLN A 1131 35.34 5.68 22.44
N GLY A 1132 34.72 4.63 22.98
CA GLY A 1132 33.28 4.39 22.86
C GLY A 1132 32.87 3.36 21.80
N PHE A 1133 33.78 2.56 21.24
CA PHE A 1133 33.40 1.42 20.39
C PHE A 1133 32.74 0.33 21.25
N HIS A 1134 31.45 0.44 21.49
CA HIS A 1134 30.69 -0.47 22.37
C HIS A 1134 29.68 -1.35 21.63
N TYR A 1135 29.78 -1.41 20.30
CA TYR A 1135 28.99 -2.28 19.43
C TYR A 1135 29.32 -3.78 19.66
N THR A 1136 28.76 -4.36 20.71
CA THR A 1136 28.98 -5.76 21.12
C THR A 1136 28.67 -6.73 19.98
N TYR A 1137 27.58 -6.52 19.23
CA TYR A 1137 27.22 -7.35 18.09
C TYR A 1137 28.31 -7.35 17.00
N VAL A 1138 28.88 -6.19 16.68
CA VAL A 1138 29.98 -6.05 15.71
C VAL A 1138 31.23 -6.78 16.21
N LEU A 1139 31.58 -6.61 17.48
CA LEU A 1139 32.70 -7.29 18.13
C LEU A 1139 32.52 -8.82 18.13
N ALA A 1140 31.30 -9.32 18.33
CA ALA A 1140 30.97 -10.74 18.31
C ALA A 1140 31.02 -11.35 16.90
N ASN A 1141 30.58 -10.62 15.86
CA ASN A 1141 30.31 -11.20 14.53
C ASN A 1141 31.31 -10.85 13.41
N ASP A 1142 32.09 -9.77 13.50
CA ASP A 1142 33.05 -9.40 12.44
C ASP A 1142 34.06 -10.52 12.10
N PRO A 1143 34.09 -11.07 10.87
CA PRO A 1143 34.87 -12.26 10.54
C PRO A 1143 36.39 -12.07 10.65
N PHE A 1144 36.92 -10.84 10.57
CA PHE A 1144 38.36 -10.60 10.67
C PHE A 1144 38.95 -10.94 12.06
N TRP A 1145 38.12 -11.03 13.10
CA TRP A 1145 38.55 -11.42 14.45
C TRP A 1145 38.43 -12.93 14.72
N ASN A 1146 37.87 -13.75 13.83
CA ASN A 1146 37.57 -15.17 14.09
C ASN A 1146 38.77 -15.97 14.66
N ASN A 1147 39.98 -15.71 14.16
CA ASN A 1147 41.22 -16.35 14.61
C ASN A 1147 41.85 -15.69 15.87
N LEU A 1148 41.38 -14.49 16.23
CA LEU A 1148 41.88 -13.67 17.33
C LEU A 1148 40.97 -13.74 18.58
N ARG A 1149 39.66 -13.97 18.45
CA ARG A 1149 38.72 -14.11 19.59
C ARG A 1149 39.14 -15.20 20.58
N LYS A 1150 39.85 -16.22 20.10
CA LYS A 1150 40.37 -17.36 20.90
C LYS A 1150 41.67 -17.04 21.65
N LYS A 1151 42.20 -15.82 21.58
CA LYS A 1151 43.42 -15.40 22.29
C LYS A 1151 43.08 -14.82 23.68
N PRO A 1152 43.91 -15.04 24.72
CA PRO A 1152 43.68 -14.47 26.05
C PRO A 1152 43.51 -12.95 26.06
N ASP A 1153 44.24 -12.24 25.18
CA ASP A 1153 44.16 -10.78 25.04
C ASP A 1153 42.78 -10.27 24.63
N TRP A 1154 42.04 -11.01 23.79
CA TRP A 1154 40.68 -10.63 23.39
C TRP A 1154 39.74 -10.58 24.61
N LYS A 1155 39.74 -11.64 25.43
CA LYS A 1155 38.95 -11.68 26.67
C LYS A 1155 39.43 -10.62 27.67
N ARG A 1156 40.75 -10.48 27.85
CA ARG A 1156 41.37 -9.45 28.72
C ARG A 1156 40.88 -8.04 28.38
N ILE A 1157 40.91 -7.68 27.08
CA ILE A 1157 40.53 -6.36 26.57
C ILE A 1157 39.03 -6.09 26.80
N LEU A 1158 38.15 -7.04 26.45
CA LEU A 1158 36.70 -6.87 26.66
C LEU A 1158 36.34 -6.75 28.15
N THR A 1159 36.95 -7.57 29.01
CA THR A 1159 36.74 -7.49 30.46
C THR A 1159 37.23 -6.16 31.05
N SER A 1160 38.35 -5.60 30.58
CA SER A 1160 38.79 -4.26 31.04
C SER A 1160 37.84 -3.13 30.65
N HIS A 1161 37.06 -3.30 29.56
CA HIS A 1161 36.03 -2.35 29.13
C HIS A 1161 34.61 -2.70 29.61
N ARG A 1162 34.47 -3.68 30.51
CA ARG A 1162 33.19 -4.18 31.05
C ARG A 1162 32.18 -4.67 29.99
N LEU A 1163 32.65 -5.05 28.80
CA LEU A 1163 31.79 -5.52 27.71
C LEU A 1163 31.52 -7.02 27.84
N SER A 1164 30.23 -7.40 27.94
CA SER A 1164 29.77 -8.76 27.64
C SER A 1164 29.64 -8.95 26.12
N LEU A 1165 29.87 -10.17 25.65
CA LEU A 1165 29.44 -10.65 24.33
C LEU A 1165 28.53 -11.89 24.43
N ASP A 1166 28.18 -12.27 25.67
CA ASP A 1166 27.15 -13.25 26.03
C ASP A 1166 25.79 -12.53 26.13
#